data_AF-A0A8J8DK00-F1
#
_entry.id   AF-A0A8J8DK00-F1
#
_cell.length_a   1.000
_cell.length_b   1.000
_cell.length_c   1.000
_cell.angle_alpha   90.00
_cell.angle_beta   90.00
_cell.angle_gamma   90.00
#
_symmetry.space_group_name_H-M   'P 1'
#
loop_
_entity.id
_entity.type
_entity.pdbx_description
1 polymer ?
#
loop_
_entity_poly.entity_id
_entity_poly.type
_entity_poly.pdbx_seq_one_letter_code
_entity_poly.pdbx_strand_id
1 'polypeptide(L)'
;MRRVISLVLIVLMIIPYGAVSAKPILDGSVEFLAKSENLLNTTKDVSLVLMALVSAQGKVDYDLTENITQLVDLLILRQNSDGGWGYFAGSTSDVVDASYAVIALNKALIFYTKGTPEYSKISHSLDEGVKFILNSYSGDGWGYVKDTASEFYPTVMAIWALGEMGFGANHPYIRRALEYLNSAEDYGGLSKYEAMALKVLAFKSTGQKVSDELIVKIKETLDSENLSTRDRALLTYALVTYEDVNFDVAKALLTLESLKQGEEAFYWTDEPGLFTQSHIFEVSAYASLSFALVSDKLSEGLENPFKTSCEALKNAQNPDGGWSYFYGFSSNEKSTYYALKALRLCYFRDPSIEKGLEWVKEKYERDKLVVRENHEMYPPYVYALLTLLEFNMLNETEKAENIELIKSVRIGIGKWGNFLGPQPYDTALAIKSLLALGVPSNDTDIQRAKSWLLSISKTGWGTYVSTGFYSYMLPPEVSVTLEVLEALAPISTKEELEPHLKWLIEQRTDDGGWANIKEHYLLGVFQYKEESTVELTIRATELLAKFGYDYREDVLNWLMDKEHNDLWGDTIVDSALATLFLSQFKFIPKINLYDVIRLIPEQKFYVVYTDDRNSTAQQVKASIDKLFETNMTIEKFQGFGDANYIVLADFGDFEIKDYNPYVKLEVKNDTIYVNGKEYSIKNTVVLIPGKTETGYILFVFYRKGLDNVVIKLFDSGLVKYLKGDALVVSYEDKNRDGIVDLDDLTAEFLG
;
A
#
# COMPACT_ATOMS: atom_id res chain seq x y z
N MET A 1 27.18 14.85 -51.10
CA MET A 1 26.96 15.54 -49.80
C MET A 1 25.50 15.91 -49.54
N ARG A 2 24.73 16.51 -50.46
CA ARG A 2 23.31 16.86 -50.21
C ARG A 2 22.37 15.67 -49.93
N ARG A 3 22.56 14.49 -50.55
CA ARG A 3 21.71 13.31 -50.30
C ARG A 3 22.00 12.57 -48.99
N VAL A 4 23.19 12.71 -48.42
CA VAL A 4 23.54 12.10 -47.12
C VAL A 4 22.96 12.93 -45.97
N ILE A 5 22.94 14.26 -46.11
CA ILE A 5 22.32 15.17 -45.13
C ILE A 5 20.79 14.97 -45.09
N SER A 6 20.13 14.78 -46.25
CA SER A 6 18.69 14.49 -46.27
C SER A 6 18.33 13.11 -45.71
N LEU A 7 19.19 12.10 -45.87
CA LEU A 7 18.99 10.78 -45.27
C LEU A 7 19.28 10.78 -43.76
N VAL A 8 20.25 11.56 -43.28
CA VAL A 8 20.47 11.75 -41.83
C VAL A 8 19.32 12.52 -41.18
N LEU A 9 18.73 13.52 -41.87
CA LEU A 9 17.53 14.23 -41.39
C LEU A 9 16.27 13.35 -41.41
N ILE A 10 16.10 12.49 -42.41
CA ILE A 10 14.97 11.55 -42.48
C ILE A 10 15.16 10.39 -41.48
N VAL A 11 16.39 9.94 -41.23
CA VAL A 11 16.69 8.94 -40.20
C VAL A 11 16.58 9.54 -38.79
N LEU A 12 16.88 10.82 -38.57
CA LEU A 12 16.56 11.55 -37.33
C LEU A 12 15.06 11.80 -37.13
N MET A 13 14.26 11.85 -38.21
CA MET A 13 12.79 11.88 -38.16
C MET A 13 12.15 10.48 -38.03
N ILE A 14 12.92 9.40 -38.16
CA ILE A 14 12.47 8.00 -38.04
C ILE A 14 13.18 7.27 -36.89
N ILE A 15 13.86 8.00 -35.99
CA ILE A 15 14.00 7.51 -34.63
C ILE A 15 12.57 7.61 -34.07
N PRO A 16 11.90 6.50 -33.71
CA PRO A 16 10.72 6.64 -32.90
C PRO A 16 11.21 7.40 -31.68
N TYR A 17 10.75 8.65 -31.49
CA TYR A 17 10.63 9.19 -30.15
C TYR A 17 9.86 8.11 -29.42
N GLY A 18 10.59 7.24 -28.71
CA GLY A 18 10.02 6.16 -27.94
C GLY A 18 8.95 6.82 -27.11
N ALA A 19 7.74 6.27 -27.16
CA ALA A 19 6.56 6.78 -26.48
C ALA A 19 6.99 7.37 -25.13
N VAL A 20 7.16 8.69 -25.08
CA VAL A 20 7.39 9.39 -23.83
C VAL A 20 6.00 9.37 -23.25
N SER A 21 5.73 8.37 -22.38
CA SER A 21 4.51 8.39 -21.59
C SER A 21 4.46 9.76 -20.94
N ALA A 22 3.34 10.47 -21.10
CA ALA A 22 3.19 11.76 -20.46
C ALA A 22 3.32 11.54 -18.95
N LYS A 23 4.39 12.09 -18.35
CA LYS A 23 4.61 11.98 -16.90
C LYS A 23 3.57 12.83 -16.17
N PRO A 24 3.10 12.41 -14.98
CA PRO A 24 2.30 13.25 -14.11
C PRO A 24 3.02 14.57 -13.80
N ILE A 25 2.24 15.64 -13.64
CA ILE A 25 2.77 17.01 -13.55
C ILE A 25 3.70 17.20 -12.33
N LEU A 26 3.36 16.61 -11.18
CA LEU A 26 4.17 16.67 -9.98
C LEU A 26 5.51 15.96 -10.18
N ASP A 27 5.49 14.73 -10.72
CA ASP A 27 6.68 13.93 -10.99
C ASP A 27 7.71 14.67 -11.87
N GLY A 28 7.24 15.33 -12.94
CA GLY A 28 8.12 16.11 -13.83
C GLY A 28 8.77 17.30 -13.14
N SER A 29 8.02 18.05 -12.34
CA SER A 29 8.53 19.22 -11.60
C SER A 29 9.56 18.84 -10.54
N VAL A 30 9.25 17.79 -9.78
CA VAL A 30 10.10 17.29 -8.71
C VAL A 30 11.40 16.74 -9.29
N GLU A 31 11.35 16.13 -10.48
CA GLU A 31 12.55 15.62 -11.15
C GLU A 31 13.48 16.77 -11.59
N PHE A 32 12.91 17.86 -12.11
CA PHE A 32 13.67 19.08 -12.42
C PHE A 32 14.33 19.65 -11.16
N LEU A 33 13.57 19.76 -10.06
CA LEU A 33 14.05 20.32 -8.79
C LEU A 33 15.11 19.44 -8.12
N ALA A 34 14.94 18.12 -8.12
CA ALA A 34 15.88 17.17 -7.53
C ALA A 34 17.28 17.26 -8.18
N LYS A 35 17.35 17.67 -9.45
CA LYS A 35 18.60 17.84 -10.21
C LYS A 35 19.20 19.25 -10.12
N SER A 36 18.60 20.15 -9.33
CA SER A 36 18.98 21.58 -9.31
C SER A 36 20.05 21.96 -8.29
N GLU A 37 20.41 21.09 -7.34
CA GLU A 37 21.23 21.40 -6.16
C GLU A 37 22.46 22.29 -6.46
N ASN A 38 23.29 21.88 -7.41
CA ASN A 38 24.56 22.54 -7.77
C ASN A 38 24.38 23.91 -8.45
N LEU A 39 23.14 24.32 -8.72
CA LEU A 39 22.79 25.57 -9.42
C LEU A 39 22.13 26.59 -8.48
N LEU A 40 21.83 26.21 -7.23
CA LEU A 40 21.11 27.04 -6.27
C LEU A 40 22.04 28.03 -5.56
N ASN A 41 21.93 29.31 -5.94
CA ASN A 41 22.83 30.36 -5.48
C ASN A 41 22.33 31.13 -4.25
N THR A 42 21.01 31.23 -4.05
CA THR A 42 20.41 32.03 -2.98
C THR A 42 19.85 31.15 -1.85
N THR A 43 19.78 31.68 -0.63
CA THR A 43 19.16 30.96 0.51
C THR A 43 17.67 30.71 0.26
N LYS A 44 16.97 31.71 -0.28
CA LYS A 44 15.58 31.58 -0.74
C LYS A 44 15.38 30.41 -1.72
N ASP A 45 16.20 30.29 -2.76
CA ASP A 45 16.05 29.22 -3.76
C ASP A 45 16.23 27.84 -3.12
N VAL A 46 17.29 27.66 -2.32
CA VAL A 46 17.54 26.40 -1.59
C VAL A 46 16.35 26.04 -0.69
N SER A 47 15.81 27.04 0.01
CA SER A 47 14.69 26.85 0.93
C SER A 47 13.40 26.45 0.19
N LEU A 48 13.06 27.13 -0.90
CA LEU A 48 11.87 26.83 -1.69
C LEU A 48 11.95 25.44 -2.34
N VAL A 49 13.11 25.09 -2.90
CA VAL A 49 13.32 23.74 -3.45
C VAL A 49 13.21 22.68 -2.37
N LEU A 50 13.82 22.89 -1.20
CA LEU A 50 13.68 21.96 -0.07
C LEU A 50 12.22 21.80 0.35
N MET A 51 11.46 22.89 0.49
CA MET A 51 10.03 22.85 0.82
C MET A 51 9.23 22.03 -0.21
N ALA A 52 9.52 22.20 -1.50
CA ALA A 52 8.86 21.50 -2.58
C ALA A 52 9.15 19.98 -2.54
N LEU A 53 10.43 19.58 -2.43
CA LEU A 53 10.81 18.17 -2.37
C LEU A 53 10.25 17.48 -1.12
N VAL A 54 10.32 18.14 0.04
CA VAL A 54 9.70 17.68 1.28
C VAL A 54 8.20 17.44 1.09
N SER A 55 7.49 18.36 0.44
CA SER A 55 6.03 18.23 0.25
C SER A 55 5.67 17.11 -0.73
N ALA A 56 6.56 16.80 -1.67
CA ALA A 56 6.39 15.75 -2.67
C ALA A 56 6.81 14.35 -2.19
N GLN A 57 7.57 14.23 -1.09
CA GLN A 57 8.05 12.94 -0.59
C GLN A 57 6.87 11.97 -0.33
N GLY A 58 6.95 10.79 -0.95
CA GLY A 58 5.90 9.76 -0.89
C GLY A 58 4.67 10.05 -1.77
N LYS A 59 4.69 11.11 -2.59
CA LYS A 59 3.62 11.47 -3.56
C LYS A 59 4.04 11.27 -5.02
N VAL A 60 5.29 10.85 -5.24
CA VAL A 60 5.93 10.56 -6.52
C VAL A 60 6.59 9.17 -6.44
N ASP A 61 6.89 8.54 -7.58
CA ASP A 61 7.37 7.14 -7.65
C ASP A 61 8.84 6.91 -7.25
N TYR A 62 9.53 7.93 -6.78
CA TYR A 62 10.96 7.85 -6.44
C TYR A 62 11.25 8.50 -5.09
N ASP A 63 12.29 8.00 -4.43
CA ASP A 63 12.71 8.45 -3.11
C ASP A 63 13.52 9.75 -3.21
N LEU A 64 13.08 10.80 -2.51
CA LEU A 64 13.75 12.11 -2.45
C LEU A 64 14.62 12.25 -1.20
N THR A 65 14.77 11.21 -0.37
CA THR A 65 15.47 11.28 0.92
C THR A 65 16.90 11.83 0.78
N GLU A 66 17.63 11.41 -0.25
CA GLU A 66 18.99 11.91 -0.51
C GLU A 66 18.98 13.40 -0.88
N ASN A 67 18.12 13.81 -1.81
CA ASN A 67 18.01 15.20 -2.25
C ASN A 67 17.59 16.14 -1.10
N ILE A 68 16.62 15.71 -0.28
CA ILE A 68 16.17 16.44 0.91
C ILE A 68 17.34 16.62 1.89
N THR A 69 18.08 15.54 2.16
CA THR A 69 19.20 15.56 3.10
C THR A 69 20.32 16.49 2.63
N GLN A 70 20.66 16.47 1.34
CA GLN A 70 21.65 17.37 0.75
C GLN A 70 21.28 18.84 0.94
N LEU A 71 20.03 19.22 0.65
CA LEU A 71 19.56 20.60 0.80
C LEU A 71 19.47 21.05 2.26
N VAL A 72 19.07 20.14 3.17
CA VAL A 72 19.09 20.40 4.62
C VAL A 72 20.52 20.69 5.09
N ASP A 73 21.49 19.85 4.71
CA ASP A 73 22.89 20.05 5.06
C ASP A 73 23.45 21.34 4.47
N LEU A 74 23.05 21.69 3.24
CA LEU A 74 23.43 22.95 2.60
C LEU A 74 22.91 24.17 3.36
N LEU A 75 21.66 24.17 3.82
CA LEU A 75 21.11 25.26 4.65
C LEU A 75 21.84 25.37 5.98
N ILE A 76 22.07 24.25 6.67
CA ILE A 76 22.80 24.27 7.96
C ILE A 76 24.22 24.79 7.76
N LEU A 77 24.90 24.39 6.68
CA LEU A 77 26.23 24.88 6.35
C LEU A 77 26.28 26.40 6.10
N ARG A 78 25.19 26.97 5.56
CA ARG A 78 25.09 28.40 5.23
C ARG A 78 24.66 29.27 6.43
N GLN A 79 24.27 28.67 7.56
CA GLN A 79 23.84 29.42 8.74
C GLN A 79 25.02 30.20 9.35
N ASN A 80 24.82 31.49 9.62
CA ASN A 80 25.82 32.34 10.24
C ASN A 80 25.90 32.09 11.76
N SER A 81 26.99 32.55 12.38
CA SER A 81 27.21 32.39 13.82
C SER A 81 26.20 33.14 14.71
N ASP A 82 25.43 34.07 14.15
CA ASP A 82 24.34 34.77 14.83
C ASP A 82 23.00 34.02 14.75
N GLY A 83 23.00 32.83 14.15
CA GLY A 83 21.82 31.99 13.94
C GLY A 83 21.00 32.34 12.70
N GLY A 84 21.29 33.46 12.03
CA GLY A 84 20.57 33.88 10.83
C GLY A 84 21.15 33.33 9.53
N TRP A 85 20.48 33.66 8.43
CA TRP A 85 20.95 33.43 7.06
C TRP A 85 20.89 34.74 6.29
N GLY A 86 21.84 34.94 5.39
CA GLY A 86 21.79 36.01 4.41
C GLY A 86 21.47 35.50 3.01
N TYR A 87 21.32 36.43 2.06
CA TYR A 87 21.02 36.16 0.65
C TYR A 87 21.87 35.05 -0.01
N PHE A 88 23.18 35.00 0.25
CA PHE A 88 24.09 33.90 -0.13
C PHE A 88 25.02 33.49 1.02
N ALA A 89 25.72 32.37 0.87
CA ALA A 89 26.63 31.83 1.88
C ALA A 89 27.65 32.88 2.36
N GLY A 90 27.68 33.16 3.67
CA GLY A 90 28.58 34.11 4.31
C GLY A 90 28.21 35.60 4.15
N SER A 91 27.07 35.92 3.52
CA SER A 91 26.53 37.28 3.54
C SER A 91 25.88 37.63 4.89
N THR A 92 25.62 38.92 5.13
CA THR A 92 24.99 39.41 6.37
C THR A 92 23.60 38.79 6.54
N SER A 93 23.31 38.30 7.74
CA SER A 93 22.00 37.73 8.06
C SER A 93 20.88 38.75 7.93
N ASP A 94 19.78 38.36 7.27
CA ASP A 94 18.58 39.16 7.12
C ASP A 94 17.33 38.34 7.44
N VAL A 95 16.25 39.04 7.79
CA VAL A 95 15.01 38.41 8.28
C VAL A 95 14.29 37.62 7.19
N VAL A 96 14.40 38.02 5.92
CA VAL A 96 13.68 37.37 4.81
C VAL A 96 14.30 36.00 4.53
N ASP A 97 15.61 35.94 4.29
CA ASP A 97 16.32 34.70 3.99
C ASP A 97 16.34 33.76 5.22
N ALA A 98 16.49 34.29 6.43
CA ALA A 98 16.34 33.51 7.65
C ALA A 98 14.93 32.91 7.80
N SER A 99 13.88 33.65 7.42
CA SER A 99 12.51 33.14 7.46
C SER A 99 12.29 31.98 6.49
N TYR A 100 12.78 32.09 5.25
CA TYR A 100 12.73 30.99 4.28
C TYR A 100 13.46 29.74 4.80
N ALA A 101 14.68 29.89 5.32
CA ALA A 101 15.46 28.78 5.86
C ALA A 101 14.76 28.10 7.04
N VAL A 102 14.20 28.88 7.97
CA VAL A 102 13.43 28.36 9.11
C VAL A 102 12.20 27.57 8.65
N ILE A 103 11.41 28.09 7.70
CA ILE A 103 10.24 27.37 7.18
C ILE A 103 10.66 26.04 6.54
N ALA A 104 11.69 26.07 5.71
CA ALA A 104 12.15 24.89 4.98
C ALA A 104 12.70 23.80 5.92
N LEU A 105 13.56 24.17 6.86
CA LEU A 105 14.11 23.24 7.85
C LEU A 105 13.02 22.68 8.77
N ASN A 106 12.02 23.48 9.16
CA ASN A 106 10.91 23.03 9.99
C ASN A 106 10.06 21.97 9.27
N LYS A 107 9.77 22.20 7.98
CA LYS A 107 9.06 21.22 7.16
C LYS A 107 9.90 19.95 6.97
N ALA A 108 11.22 20.06 6.79
CA ALA A 108 12.11 18.89 6.64
C ALA A 108 12.27 18.08 7.94
N LEU A 109 12.21 18.72 9.11
CA LEU A 109 12.44 18.09 10.41
C LEU A 109 11.55 16.86 10.66
N ILE A 110 10.32 16.83 10.10
CA ILE A 110 9.35 15.74 10.28
C ILE A 110 9.83 14.39 9.70
N PHE A 111 10.80 14.39 8.79
CA PHE A 111 11.36 13.18 8.17
C PHE A 111 12.50 12.56 8.98
N TYR A 112 13.01 13.28 9.98
CA TYR A 112 14.11 12.80 10.80
C TYR A 112 13.58 12.25 12.12
N THR A 113 14.07 11.07 12.51
CA THR A 113 13.64 10.41 13.73
C THR A 113 14.08 11.20 14.95
N LYS A 114 13.13 11.56 15.82
CA LYS A 114 13.42 12.29 17.06
C LYS A 114 14.41 11.53 17.93
N GLY A 115 15.49 12.21 18.33
CA GLY A 115 16.54 11.64 19.17
C GLY A 115 17.78 11.18 18.40
N THR A 116 17.77 11.20 17.06
CA THR A 116 19.00 10.98 16.29
C THR A 116 19.90 12.23 16.27
N PRO A 117 21.21 12.07 15.98
CA PRO A 117 22.12 13.19 15.80
C PRO A 117 21.66 14.17 14.71
N GLU A 118 21.11 13.67 13.61
CA GLU A 118 20.63 14.45 12.47
C GLU A 118 19.46 15.34 12.88
N TYR A 119 18.45 14.75 13.55
CA TYR A 119 17.32 15.51 14.10
C TYR A 119 17.80 16.62 15.04
N SER A 120 18.76 16.30 15.92
CA SER A 120 19.29 17.26 16.90
C SER A 120 20.03 18.42 16.24
N LYS A 121 20.79 18.13 15.17
CA LYS A 121 21.50 19.14 14.36
C LYS A 121 20.52 20.12 13.70
N ILE A 122 19.47 19.61 13.06
CA ILE A 122 18.45 20.41 12.39
C ILE A 122 17.65 21.23 13.42
N SER A 123 17.21 20.59 14.51
CA SER A 123 16.47 21.26 15.59
C SER A 123 17.28 22.40 16.22
N HIS A 124 18.59 22.22 16.43
CA HIS A 124 19.44 23.28 16.95
C HIS A 124 19.56 24.45 15.97
N SER A 125 19.76 24.17 14.68
CA SER A 125 19.82 25.19 13.63
C SER A 125 18.51 26.00 13.57
N LEU A 126 17.36 25.33 13.66
CA LEU A 126 16.04 25.96 13.74
C LEU A 126 15.89 26.89 14.95
N ASP A 127 16.29 26.44 16.14
CA ASP A 127 16.19 27.24 17.36
C ASP A 127 17.01 28.54 17.26
N GLU A 128 18.22 28.47 16.70
CA GLU A 128 19.07 29.65 16.47
C GLU A 128 18.46 30.59 15.40
N GLY A 129 17.86 30.04 14.34
CA GLY A 129 17.12 30.80 13.34
C GLY A 129 15.93 31.57 13.91
N VAL A 130 15.11 30.90 14.72
CA VAL A 130 13.97 31.53 15.40
C VAL A 130 14.44 32.61 16.37
N LYS A 131 15.52 32.36 17.13
CA LYS A 131 16.12 33.38 18.00
C LYS A 131 16.58 34.60 17.20
N PHE A 132 17.23 34.41 16.06
CA PHE A 132 17.65 35.50 15.18
C PHE A 132 16.44 36.36 14.73
N ILE A 133 15.36 35.72 14.26
CA ILE A 133 14.14 36.42 13.85
C ILE A 133 13.55 37.21 15.03
N LEU A 134 13.37 36.57 16.19
CA LEU A 134 12.81 37.24 17.38
C LEU A 134 13.68 38.42 17.86
N ASN A 135 15.00 38.28 17.83
CA ASN A 135 15.94 39.32 18.23
C ASN A 135 16.02 40.49 17.22
N SER A 136 15.47 40.31 16.02
CA SER A 136 15.42 41.32 14.96
C SER A 136 14.10 42.11 14.94
N TYR A 137 13.19 41.86 15.90
CA TYR A 137 11.92 42.57 16.01
C TYR A 137 12.11 44.06 16.35
N SER A 138 11.52 44.95 15.55
CA SER A 138 11.72 46.41 15.64
C SER A 138 10.55 47.20 16.24
N GLY A 139 9.59 46.51 16.87
CA GLY A 139 8.56 47.13 17.72
C GLY A 139 7.13 47.02 17.18
N ASP A 140 6.95 47.26 15.88
CA ASP A 140 5.68 47.09 15.16
C ASP A 140 5.73 45.91 14.17
N GLY A 141 6.94 45.47 13.80
CA GLY A 141 7.20 44.37 12.87
C GLY A 141 8.70 44.09 12.77
N TRP A 142 9.16 43.75 11.56
CA TRP A 142 10.57 43.47 11.26
C TRP A 142 11.05 44.30 10.08
N GLY A 143 12.30 44.76 10.15
CA GLY A 143 13.04 45.26 8.99
C GLY A 143 13.94 44.17 8.40
N TYR A 144 14.70 44.48 7.34
CA TYR A 144 15.57 43.49 6.70
C TYR A 144 16.68 43.00 7.63
N VAL A 145 17.32 43.90 8.37
CA VAL A 145 18.38 43.55 9.31
C VAL A 145 18.03 44.06 10.70
N LYS A 146 18.75 43.59 11.71
CA LYS A 146 18.53 43.97 13.09
C LYS A 146 18.58 45.49 13.28
N ASP A 147 17.68 46.00 14.13
CA ASP A 147 17.57 47.42 14.51
C ASP A 147 17.19 48.38 13.36
N THR A 148 16.63 47.89 12.25
CA THR A 148 16.03 48.74 11.20
C THR A 148 14.52 48.87 11.35
N ALA A 149 13.95 49.93 10.75
CA ALA A 149 12.51 50.17 10.77
C ALA A 149 11.73 48.99 10.21
N SER A 150 10.52 48.78 10.73
CA SER A 150 9.64 47.72 10.24
C SER A 150 9.25 47.99 8.79
N GLU A 151 9.36 46.95 7.96
CA GLU A 151 9.01 46.98 6.54
C GLU A 151 8.08 45.81 6.23
N PHE A 152 7.28 45.95 5.17
CA PHE A 152 6.25 44.97 4.85
C PHE A 152 6.82 43.56 4.59
N TYR A 153 7.82 43.44 3.71
CA TYR A 153 8.32 42.13 3.27
C TYR A 153 9.01 41.32 4.39
N PRO A 154 9.96 41.89 5.16
CA PRO A 154 10.54 41.17 6.31
C PRO A 154 9.49 40.84 7.36
N THR A 155 8.51 41.73 7.59
CA THR A 155 7.43 41.48 8.55
C THR A 155 6.55 40.30 8.14
N VAL A 156 6.07 40.25 6.89
CA VAL A 156 5.20 39.16 6.45
C VAL A 156 5.93 37.81 6.42
N MET A 157 7.22 37.80 6.06
CA MET A 157 8.04 36.58 6.11
C MET A 157 8.30 36.11 7.54
N ALA A 158 8.63 37.01 8.47
CA ALA A 158 8.82 36.66 9.87
C ALA A 158 7.55 36.09 10.50
N ILE A 159 6.38 36.67 10.19
CA ILE A 159 5.09 36.12 10.64
C ILE A 159 4.87 34.72 10.06
N TRP A 160 5.14 34.51 8.77
CA TRP A 160 4.98 33.19 8.16
C TRP A 160 5.86 32.16 8.86
N ALA A 161 7.16 32.43 9.00
CA ALA A 161 8.11 31.54 9.66
C ALA A 161 7.77 31.26 11.12
N LEU A 162 7.47 32.29 11.92
CA LEU A 162 7.09 32.11 13.32
C LEU A 162 5.75 31.37 13.46
N GLY A 163 4.78 31.61 12.56
CA GLY A 163 3.52 30.87 12.53
C GLY A 163 3.72 29.38 12.27
N GLU A 164 4.59 29.02 11.31
CA GLU A 164 4.98 27.62 11.06
C GLU A 164 5.69 26.97 12.26
N MET A 165 6.32 27.78 13.12
CA MET A 165 6.92 27.36 14.39
C MET A 165 5.91 27.35 15.57
N GLY A 166 4.62 27.59 15.32
CA GLY A 166 3.54 27.50 16.30
C GLY A 166 3.19 28.82 17.02
N PHE A 167 3.71 29.97 16.56
CA PHE A 167 3.34 31.27 17.13
C PHE A 167 1.97 31.70 16.58
N GLY A 168 0.92 31.58 17.40
CA GLY A 168 -0.43 31.98 17.02
C GLY A 168 -0.65 33.49 16.96
N ALA A 169 -1.77 33.91 16.35
CA ALA A 169 -2.16 35.31 16.16
C ALA A 169 -2.18 36.18 17.45
N ASN A 170 -2.38 35.56 18.62
CA ASN A 170 -2.40 36.25 19.91
C ASN A 170 -1.00 36.50 20.51
N HIS A 171 0.06 35.95 19.94
CA HIS A 171 1.41 36.15 20.43
C HIS A 171 1.80 37.65 20.33
N PRO A 172 2.42 38.27 21.35
CA PRO A 172 2.64 39.73 21.37
C PRO A 172 3.34 40.30 20.13
N TYR A 173 4.38 39.62 19.62
CA TYR A 173 5.08 40.01 18.39
C TYR A 173 4.19 39.89 17.15
N ILE A 174 3.45 38.78 17.04
CA ILE A 174 2.59 38.48 15.87
C ILE A 174 1.41 39.44 15.82
N ARG A 175 0.71 39.66 16.93
CA ARG A 175 -0.48 40.53 16.97
C ARG A 175 -0.18 41.94 16.46
N ARG A 176 0.90 42.56 16.94
CA ARG A 176 1.33 43.89 16.49
C ARG A 176 1.76 43.91 15.03
N ALA A 177 2.48 42.88 14.60
CA ALA A 177 2.91 42.75 13.22
C ALA A 177 1.73 42.55 12.25
N LEU A 178 0.69 41.82 12.65
CA LEU A 178 -0.56 41.70 11.89
C LEU A 178 -1.29 43.05 11.76
N GLU A 179 -1.34 43.83 12.84
CA GLU A 179 -1.89 45.20 12.82
C GLU A 179 -1.11 46.09 11.84
N TYR A 180 0.22 46.04 11.89
CA TYR A 180 1.11 46.75 10.96
C TYR A 180 0.82 46.35 9.49
N LEU A 181 0.80 45.06 9.15
CA LEU A 181 0.57 44.58 7.77
C LEU A 181 -0.79 44.97 7.19
N ASN A 182 -1.82 45.15 8.03
CA ASN A 182 -3.14 45.61 7.61
C ASN A 182 -3.16 47.12 7.29
N SER A 183 -2.26 47.90 7.88
CA SER A 183 -2.14 49.34 7.69
C SER A 183 -1.09 49.77 6.64
N ALA A 184 -0.24 48.84 6.20
CA ALA A 184 0.86 49.14 5.27
C ALA A 184 0.36 49.42 3.84
N GLU A 185 0.75 50.58 3.30
CA GLU A 185 0.48 50.99 1.91
C GLU A 185 1.66 50.72 0.96
N ASP A 186 2.87 50.58 1.51
CA ASP A 186 4.10 50.21 0.80
C ASP A 186 4.46 48.75 1.09
N TYR A 187 4.79 47.99 0.05
CA TYR A 187 5.11 46.56 0.13
C TYR A 187 6.63 46.28 0.17
N GLY A 188 7.48 47.30 0.30
CA GLY A 188 8.91 47.12 0.47
C GLY A 188 9.58 46.48 -0.75
N GLY A 189 9.20 46.95 -1.94
CA GLY A 189 9.74 46.45 -3.22
C GLY A 189 9.07 45.21 -3.80
N LEU A 190 8.11 44.60 -3.08
CA LEU A 190 7.30 43.50 -3.62
C LEU A 190 6.24 43.99 -4.62
N SER A 191 5.89 43.12 -5.56
CA SER A 191 4.68 43.30 -6.36
C SER A 191 3.43 43.21 -5.48
N LYS A 192 2.33 43.85 -5.93
CA LYS A 192 1.03 43.72 -5.24
C LYS A 192 0.56 42.25 -5.15
N TYR A 193 0.97 41.39 -6.10
CA TYR A 193 0.58 39.98 -6.16
C TYR A 193 1.35 39.16 -5.12
N GLU A 194 2.65 39.40 -5.00
CA GLU A 194 3.49 38.78 -3.96
C GLU A 194 3.00 39.16 -2.57
N ALA A 195 2.70 40.45 -2.35
CA ALA A 195 2.17 40.92 -1.07
C ALA A 195 0.84 40.26 -0.71
N MET A 196 -0.05 40.04 -1.69
CA MET A 196 -1.31 39.31 -1.48
C MET A 196 -1.06 37.86 -1.08
N ALA A 197 -0.22 37.13 -1.82
CA ALA A 197 0.07 35.72 -1.54
C ALA A 197 0.75 35.51 -0.18
N LEU A 198 1.79 36.29 0.12
CA LEU A 198 2.51 36.19 1.39
C LEU A 198 1.63 36.54 2.59
N LYS A 199 0.69 37.49 2.46
CA LYS A 199 -0.31 37.76 3.51
C LYS A 199 -1.15 36.53 3.81
N VAL A 200 -1.64 35.83 2.79
CA VAL A 200 -2.43 34.60 2.98
C VAL A 200 -1.63 33.54 3.72
N LEU A 201 -0.39 33.28 3.29
CA LEU A 201 0.49 32.28 3.90
C LEU A 201 0.79 32.61 5.37
N ALA A 202 1.16 33.86 5.66
CA ALA A 202 1.45 34.33 7.02
C ALA A 202 0.23 34.30 7.95
N PHE A 203 -0.94 34.69 7.45
CA PHE A 203 -2.16 34.71 8.26
C PHE A 203 -2.63 33.28 8.53
N LYS A 204 -2.58 32.41 7.51
CA LYS A 204 -2.92 31.00 7.64
C LYS A 204 -2.00 30.29 8.65
N SER A 205 -0.68 30.52 8.60
CA SER A 205 0.27 29.86 9.50
C SER A 205 0.10 30.25 10.97
N THR A 206 -0.45 31.44 11.25
CA THR A 206 -0.72 31.92 12.63
C THR A 206 -2.12 31.62 13.13
N GLY A 207 -2.98 31.02 12.30
CA GLY A 207 -4.40 30.79 12.59
C GLY A 207 -5.27 32.06 12.50
N GLN A 208 -4.74 33.16 11.96
CA GLN A 208 -5.50 34.37 11.68
C GLN A 208 -6.42 34.14 10.48
N LYS A 209 -7.72 34.49 10.61
CA LYS A 209 -8.65 34.42 9.47
C LYS A 209 -8.19 35.38 8.37
N VAL A 210 -8.10 34.88 7.14
CA VAL A 210 -7.84 35.67 5.94
C VAL A 210 -9.15 36.34 5.50
N SER A 211 -9.09 37.59 5.04
CA SER A 211 -10.27 38.30 4.53
C SER A 211 -10.85 37.60 3.31
N ASP A 212 -12.17 37.39 3.30
CA ASP A 212 -12.87 36.78 2.17
C ASP A 212 -12.71 37.64 0.89
N GLU A 213 -12.64 38.98 1.04
CA GLU A 213 -12.35 39.91 -0.06
C GLU A 213 -10.96 39.69 -0.67
N LEU A 214 -9.95 39.35 0.14
CA LEU A 214 -8.61 39.09 -0.34
C LEU A 214 -8.57 37.80 -1.18
N ILE A 215 -9.27 36.76 -0.73
CA ILE A 215 -9.37 35.48 -1.45
C ILE A 215 -10.11 35.66 -2.77
N VAL A 216 -11.25 36.37 -2.79
CA VAL A 216 -11.97 36.70 -4.03
C VAL A 216 -11.05 37.44 -5.00
N LYS A 217 -10.32 38.45 -4.53
CA LYS A 217 -9.38 39.20 -5.36
C LYS A 217 -8.24 38.33 -5.91
N ILE A 218 -7.76 37.34 -5.15
CA ILE A 218 -6.75 36.37 -5.64
C ILE A 218 -7.36 35.53 -6.77
N LYS A 219 -8.58 35.01 -6.60
CA LYS A 219 -9.29 34.22 -7.63
C LYS A 219 -9.48 35.04 -8.91
N GLU A 220 -9.98 36.27 -8.80
CA GLU A 220 -10.11 37.19 -9.94
C GLU A 220 -8.77 37.50 -10.63
N THR A 221 -7.70 37.62 -9.84
CA THR A 221 -6.35 37.88 -10.38
C THR A 221 -5.81 36.67 -11.14
N LEU A 222 -6.04 35.46 -10.63
CA LEU A 222 -5.65 34.21 -11.29
C LEU A 222 -6.39 34.00 -12.63
N ASP A 223 -7.57 34.58 -12.79
CA ASP A 223 -8.30 34.56 -14.07
C ASP A 223 -7.73 35.51 -15.13
N SER A 224 -6.80 36.40 -14.77
CA SER A 224 -6.19 37.34 -15.72
C SER A 224 -5.16 36.68 -16.63
N GLU A 225 -5.25 36.91 -17.94
CA GLU A 225 -4.27 36.41 -18.93
C GLU A 225 -2.89 37.08 -18.82
N ASN A 226 -2.80 38.30 -18.27
CA ASN A 226 -1.58 39.12 -18.22
C ASN A 226 -0.72 38.91 -16.96
N LEU A 227 -1.01 37.88 -16.16
CA LEU A 227 -0.27 37.58 -14.93
C LEU A 227 1.02 36.80 -15.26
N SER A 228 2.15 37.22 -14.67
CA SER A 228 3.43 36.52 -14.85
C SER A 228 3.36 35.07 -14.34
N THR A 229 4.12 34.17 -14.96
CA THR A 229 4.17 32.74 -14.56
C THR A 229 4.54 32.58 -13.08
N ARG A 230 5.48 33.40 -12.60
CA ARG A 230 5.92 33.45 -11.20
C ARG A 230 4.81 33.88 -10.24
N ASP A 231 4.16 35.01 -10.52
CA ASP A 231 3.08 35.51 -9.65
C ASP A 231 1.90 34.53 -9.64
N ARG A 232 1.62 33.89 -10.78
CA ARG A 232 0.59 32.86 -10.89
C ARG A 232 0.91 31.64 -10.03
N ALA A 233 2.14 31.12 -10.09
CA ALA A 233 2.55 29.98 -9.28
C ALA A 233 2.44 30.28 -7.78
N LEU A 234 2.92 31.45 -7.35
CA LEU A 234 2.86 31.89 -5.96
C LEU A 234 1.42 32.12 -5.46
N LEU A 235 0.57 32.79 -6.26
CA LEU A 235 -0.84 33.00 -5.90
C LEU A 235 -1.63 31.68 -5.86
N THR A 236 -1.32 30.74 -6.76
CA THR A 236 -1.92 29.40 -6.77
C THR A 236 -1.51 28.64 -5.51
N TYR A 237 -0.22 28.68 -5.13
CA TYR A 237 0.27 28.08 -3.90
C TYR A 237 -0.43 28.66 -2.66
N ALA A 238 -0.58 29.98 -2.59
CA ALA A 238 -1.29 30.64 -1.49
C ALA A 238 -2.76 30.24 -1.42
N LEU A 239 -3.45 30.13 -2.56
CA LEU A 239 -4.85 29.71 -2.64
C LEU A 239 -5.01 28.25 -2.17
N VAL A 240 -4.21 27.33 -2.70
CA VAL A 240 -4.22 25.90 -2.35
C VAL A 240 -3.84 25.65 -0.88
N THR A 241 -2.99 26.51 -0.30
CA THR A 241 -2.64 26.43 1.13
C THR A 241 -3.81 26.87 2.02
N TYR A 242 -4.71 27.72 1.51
CA TYR A 242 -5.82 28.27 2.28
C TYR A 242 -7.12 27.49 2.11
N GLU A 243 -7.50 27.16 0.87
CA GLU A 243 -8.70 26.41 0.51
C GLU A 243 -8.36 24.96 0.15
N ASP A 244 -9.23 24.03 0.54
CA ASP A 244 -9.17 22.66 0.03
C ASP A 244 -9.56 22.61 -1.46
N VAL A 245 -9.25 21.50 -2.13
CA VAL A 245 -9.51 21.29 -3.56
C VAL A 245 -11.01 21.51 -3.84
N ASN A 246 -11.27 22.46 -4.74
CA ASN A 246 -12.59 22.82 -5.24
C ASN A 246 -12.49 23.24 -6.71
N PHE A 247 -13.60 23.66 -7.33
CA PHE A 247 -13.60 24.02 -8.76
C PHE A 247 -12.70 25.24 -9.09
N ASP A 248 -12.63 26.24 -8.21
CA ASP A 248 -11.75 27.41 -8.40
C ASP A 248 -10.28 27.02 -8.29
N VAL A 249 -9.95 26.20 -7.28
CA VAL A 249 -8.60 25.68 -7.06
C VAL A 249 -8.17 24.81 -8.25
N ALA A 250 -9.04 23.93 -8.74
CA ALA A 250 -8.78 23.11 -9.91
C ALA A 250 -8.53 23.97 -11.16
N LYS A 251 -9.33 25.02 -11.38
CA LYS A 251 -9.13 25.95 -12.50
C LYS A 251 -7.78 26.67 -12.41
N ALA A 252 -7.39 27.13 -11.23
CA ALA A 252 -6.08 27.76 -11.01
C ALA A 252 -4.93 26.80 -11.33
N LEU A 253 -5.02 25.55 -10.86
CA LEU A 253 -4.03 24.51 -11.12
C LEU A 253 -3.95 24.10 -12.59
N LEU A 254 -5.09 23.96 -13.30
CA LEU A 254 -5.12 23.66 -14.73
C LEU A 254 -4.47 24.79 -15.54
N THR A 255 -4.74 26.03 -15.17
CA THR A 255 -4.14 27.19 -15.82
C THR A 255 -2.64 27.18 -15.60
N LEU A 256 -2.17 26.92 -14.38
CA LEU A 256 -0.75 26.80 -14.05
C LEU A 256 -0.08 25.65 -14.83
N GLU A 257 -0.73 24.49 -14.93
CA GLU A 257 -0.25 23.35 -15.71
C GLU A 257 -0.17 23.66 -17.21
N SER A 258 -1.12 24.40 -17.77
CA SER A 258 -1.13 24.74 -19.20
C SER A 258 0.09 25.58 -19.63
N LEU A 259 0.73 26.28 -18.69
CA LEU A 259 1.95 27.05 -18.93
C LEU A 259 3.20 26.19 -19.09
N LYS A 260 3.09 24.85 -19.02
CA LYS A 260 4.16 23.90 -19.30
C LYS A 260 4.61 23.87 -20.78
N GLN A 261 3.92 24.58 -21.69
CA GLN A 261 4.26 24.66 -23.12
C GLN A 261 4.32 26.13 -23.57
N GLY A 262 5.52 26.73 -23.63
CA GLY A 262 5.74 28.16 -23.90
C GLY A 262 7.22 28.59 -23.82
N GLU A 263 7.54 29.85 -24.15
CA GLU A 263 8.94 30.35 -24.13
C GLU A 263 9.58 30.34 -22.72
N GLU A 264 8.78 30.29 -21.65
CA GLU A 264 9.21 30.16 -20.23
C GLU A 264 9.07 28.71 -19.69
N ALA A 265 8.83 27.69 -20.53
CA ALA A 265 8.36 26.35 -20.13
C ALA A 265 9.42 25.34 -19.62
N PHE A 266 10.64 25.78 -19.34
CA PHE A 266 11.80 24.89 -19.09
C PHE A 266 11.79 24.11 -17.77
N TYR A 267 10.71 24.16 -17.00
CA TYR A 267 10.77 23.90 -15.56
C TYR A 267 9.98 22.66 -15.09
N TRP A 268 9.35 21.94 -16.04
CA TRP A 268 8.57 20.72 -15.80
C TRP A 268 9.14 19.46 -16.46
N THR A 269 9.97 19.58 -17.50
CA THR A 269 10.34 18.43 -18.36
C THR A 269 11.79 18.41 -18.84
N ASP A 270 12.53 19.49 -18.64
CA ASP A 270 13.94 19.59 -19.03
C ASP A 270 14.83 19.45 -17.79
N GLU A 271 16.11 19.08 -17.95
CA GLU A 271 17.07 19.18 -16.84
C GLU A 271 17.55 20.63 -16.70
N PRO A 272 17.76 21.15 -15.47
CA PRO A 272 18.21 22.51 -15.29
C PRO A 272 19.62 22.69 -15.87
N GLY A 273 19.77 23.62 -16.81
CA GLY A 273 21.06 23.97 -17.39
C GLY A 273 21.85 24.98 -16.55
N LEU A 274 23.15 25.11 -16.83
CA LEU A 274 24.06 26.03 -16.12
C LEU A 274 23.65 27.53 -16.20
N PHE A 275 22.82 27.90 -17.17
CA PHE A 275 22.33 29.26 -17.39
C PHE A 275 20.85 29.44 -16.98
N THR A 276 20.29 28.50 -16.22
CA THR A 276 18.93 28.59 -15.69
C THR A 276 18.83 29.81 -14.75
N GLN A 277 17.83 30.66 -14.98
CA GLN A 277 17.63 31.86 -14.16
C GLN A 277 16.97 31.50 -12.83
N SER A 278 17.31 32.21 -11.75
CA SER A 278 16.80 31.95 -10.39
C SER A 278 15.26 31.95 -10.30
N HIS A 279 14.58 32.84 -11.06
CA HIS A 279 13.12 32.88 -11.09
C HIS A 279 12.46 31.56 -11.54
N ILE A 280 13.16 30.72 -12.30
CA ILE A 280 12.67 29.42 -12.76
C ILE A 280 12.56 28.44 -11.58
N PHE A 281 13.53 28.43 -10.66
CA PHE A 281 13.47 27.61 -9.46
C PHE A 281 12.33 28.04 -8.54
N GLU A 282 12.08 29.34 -8.39
CA GLU A 282 10.93 29.85 -7.62
C GLU A 282 9.60 29.36 -8.22
N VAL A 283 9.45 29.47 -9.54
CA VAL A 283 8.23 29.04 -10.25
C VAL A 283 8.03 27.53 -10.07
N SER A 284 9.05 26.71 -10.33
CA SER A 284 8.98 25.25 -10.13
C SER A 284 8.65 24.88 -8.71
N ALA A 285 9.27 25.53 -7.72
CA ALA A 285 9.04 25.22 -6.32
C ALA A 285 7.62 25.55 -5.90
N TYR A 286 7.08 26.74 -6.21
CA TYR A 286 5.69 27.07 -5.89
C TYR A 286 4.69 26.19 -6.60
N ALA A 287 4.96 25.84 -7.86
CA ALA A 287 4.08 24.98 -8.60
C ALA A 287 4.13 23.52 -8.08
N SER A 288 5.32 22.98 -7.81
CA SER A 288 5.51 21.70 -7.12
C SER A 288 4.80 21.67 -5.77
N LEU A 289 4.94 22.72 -4.95
CA LEU A 289 4.23 22.85 -3.68
C LEU A 289 2.71 22.82 -3.87
N SER A 290 2.20 23.53 -4.87
CA SER A 290 0.76 23.58 -5.18
C SER A 290 0.23 22.18 -5.56
N PHE A 291 0.92 21.48 -6.46
CA PHE A 291 0.51 20.13 -6.86
C PHE A 291 0.70 19.12 -5.73
N ALA A 292 1.80 19.20 -4.99
CA ALA A 292 2.05 18.34 -3.85
C ALA A 292 0.98 18.48 -2.77
N LEU A 293 0.44 19.69 -2.51
CA LEU A 293 -0.62 19.89 -1.51
C LEU A 293 -1.98 19.27 -1.91
N VAL A 294 -2.24 19.10 -3.21
CA VAL A 294 -3.46 18.47 -3.71
C VAL A 294 -3.29 16.99 -4.06
N SER A 295 -2.06 16.49 -4.05
CA SER A 295 -1.72 15.08 -4.17
C SER A 295 -1.76 14.38 -2.81
N ASP A 296 -2.20 13.13 -2.80
CA ASP A 296 -2.06 12.26 -1.63
C ASP A 296 -0.72 11.54 -1.64
N LYS A 297 -0.39 10.94 -0.48
CA LYS A 297 0.64 9.92 -0.47
C LYS A 297 0.18 8.75 -1.33
N LEU A 298 1.08 8.25 -2.17
CA LEU A 298 0.83 7.03 -2.92
C LEU A 298 0.51 5.93 -1.92
N SER A 299 -0.55 5.17 -2.20
CA SER A 299 -0.87 4.03 -1.34
C SER A 299 0.29 3.05 -1.43
N GLU A 300 1.06 2.93 -0.36
CA GLU A 300 1.98 1.81 -0.20
C GLU A 300 1.12 0.55 -0.33
N GLY A 301 1.37 -0.22 -1.39
CA GLY A 301 0.72 -1.50 -1.50
C GLY A 301 1.10 -2.30 -0.26
N LEU A 302 0.12 -2.69 0.55
CA LEU A 302 0.28 -3.94 1.28
C LEU A 302 0.58 -4.96 0.18
N GLU A 303 1.85 -5.36 0.10
CA GLU A 303 2.23 -6.42 -0.82
C GLU A 303 1.33 -7.59 -0.51
N ASN A 304 0.71 -8.16 -1.55
CA ASN A 304 -0.24 -9.24 -1.36
C ASN A 304 0.47 -10.35 -0.54
N PRO A 305 0.05 -10.63 0.70
CA PRO A 305 0.75 -11.54 1.61
C PRO A 305 0.93 -12.93 0.99
N PHE A 306 0.02 -13.35 0.11
CA PHE A 306 0.17 -14.58 -0.65
C PHE A 306 1.36 -14.51 -1.63
N LYS A 307 1.50 -13.40 -2.35
CA LYS A 307 2.56 -13.20 -3.34
C LYS A 307 3.94 -13.07 -2.67
N THR A 308 4.05 -12.29 -1.60
CA THR A 308 5.30 -12.16 -0.83
C THR A 308 5.72 -13.51 -0.26
N SER A 309 4.78 -14.25 0.32
CA SER A 309 5.00 -15.59 0.84
C SER A 309 5.47 -16.58 -0.24
N CYS A 310 4.92 -16.51 -1.46
CA CYS A 310 5.39 -17.32 -2.59
C CYS A 310 6.87 -17.04 -2.94
N GLU A 311 7.25 -15.76 -2.99
CA GLU A 311 8.60 -15.34 -3.32
C GLU A 311 9.59 -15.71 -2.20
N ALA A 312 9.24 -15.46 -0.94
CA ALA A 312 10.04 -15.82 0.23
C ALA A 312 10.28 -17.34 0.32
N LEU A 313 9.24 -18.14 0.13
CA LEU A 313 9.34 -19.60 0.15
C LEU A 313 10.23 -20.15 -0.98
N LYS A 314 10.16 -19.54 -2.17
CA LYS A 314 11.06 -19.87 -3.29
C LYS A 314 12.51 -19.51 -2.94
N ASN A 315 12.74 -18.35 -2.35
CA ASN A 315 14.07 -17.89 -1.93
C ASN A 315 14.65 -18.71 -0.78
N ALA A 316 13.81 -19.40 0.00
CA ALA A 316 14.23 -20.31 1.05
C ALA A 316 14.69 -21.70 0.58
N GLN A 317 14.68 -21.98 -0.73
CA GLN A 317 15.16 -23.25 -1.27
C GLN A 317 16.68 -23.38 -1.06
N ASN A 318 17.11 -24.53 -0.53
CA ASN A 318 18.53 -24.83 -0.38
C ASN A 318 19.19 -25.12 -1.74
N PRO A 319 20.53 -24.99 -1.85
CA PRO A 319 21.25 -25.33 -3.07
C PRO A 319 21.09 -26.79 -3.55
N ASP A 320 20.73 -27.70 -2.64
CA ASP A 320 20.45 -29.11 -2.97
C ASP A 320 19.07 -29.32 -3.61
N GLY A 321 18.25 -28.28 -3.70
CA GLY A 321 16.89 -28.30 -4.25
C GLY A 321 15.80 -28.57 -3.23
N GLY A 322 16.13 -29.03 -2.03
CA GLY A 322 15.15 -29.26 -0.97
C GLY A 322 14.90 -28.01 -0.10
N TRP A 323 14.01 -28.16 0.87
CA TRP A 323 13.76 -27.18 1.92
C TRP A 323 14.02 -27.77 3.28
N SER A 324 14.62 -26.98 4.15
CA SER A 324 14.92 -27.33 5.55
C SER A 324 13.75 -27.01 6.47
N TYR A 325 13.79 -27.53 7.70
CA TYR A 325 12.73 -27.27 8.69
C TYR A 325 12.88 -25.87 9.25
N PHE A 326 14.09 -25.56 9.72
CA PHE A 326 14.53 -24.21 10.04
C PHE A 326 15.38 -23.68 8.88
N TYR A 327 15.16 -22.43 8.52
CA TYR A 327 15.92 -21.76 7.46
C TYR A 327 17.43 -21.88 7.68
N GLY A 328 18.17 -22.20 6.61
CA GLY A 328 19.64 -22.36 6.63
C GLY A 328 20.18 -23.72 7.11
N PHE A 329 19.31 -24.66 7.51
CA PHE A 329 19.70 -26.03 7.85
C PHE A 329 19.60 -26.99 6.66
N SER A 330 19.91 -28.27 6.88
CA SER A 330 19.74 -29.32 5.87
C SER A 330 18.29 -29.56 5.49
N SER A 331 18.06 -29.83 4.21
CA SER A 331 16.75 -30.14 3.66
C SER A 331 16.14 -31.42 4.26
N ASN A 332 14.81 -31.45 4.41
CA ASN A 332 14.04 -32.63 4.83
C ASN A 332 12.73 -32.77 4.04
N GLU A 333 12.15 -33.96 4.13
CA GLU A 333 11.05 -34.44 3.31
C GLU A 333 9.73 -33.74 3.64
N LYS A 334 9.45 -33.48 4.93
CA LYS A 334 8.22 -32.79 5.37
C LYS A 334 8.19 -31.34 4.86
N SER A 335 9.28 -30.62 5.04
CA SER A 335 9.38 -29.21 4.66
C SER A 335 9.35 -29.07 3.13
N THR A 336 10.08 -29.94 2.42
CA THR A 336 10.05 -30.01 0.95
C THR A 336 8.66 -30.37 0.42
N TYR A 337 7.94 -31.31 1.04
CA TYR A 337 6.56 -31.66 0.67
C TYR A 337 5.62 -30.44 0.72
N TYR A 338 5.59 -29.73 1.85
CA TYR A 338 4.71 -28.57 1.99
C TYR A 338 5.15 -27.41 1.09
N ALA A 339 6.45 -27.16 0.97
CA ALA A 339 6.98 -26.10 0.11
C ALA A 339 6.61 -26.32 -1.36
N LEU A 340 6.79 -27.54 -1.89
CA LEU A 340 6.41 -27.87 -3.26
C LEU A 340 4.89 -27.78 -3.48
N LYS A 341 4.09 -28.18 -2.49
CA LYS A 341 2.64 -28.07 -2.56
C LYS A 341 2.19 -26.60 -2.66
N ALA A 342 2.81 -25.71 -1.88
CA ALA A 342 2.56 -24.27 -1.93
C ALA A 342 3.03 -23.65 -3.26
N LEU A 343 4.28 -23.91 -3.67
CA LEU A 343 4.87 -23.34 -4.87
C LEU A 343 4.15 -23.74 -6.16
N ARG A 344 3.50 -24.91 -6.18
CA ARG A 344 2.65 -25.33 -7.29
C ARG A 344 1.43 -24.41 -7.50
N LEU A 345 0.93 -23.75 -6.45
CA LEU A 345 -0.11 -22.72 -6.57
C LEU A 345 0.46 -21.39 -7.04
N CYS A 346 1.69 -21.06 -6.61
CA CYS A 346 2.37 -19.82 -6.94
C CYS A 346 2.84 -19.76 -8.40
N TYR A 347 3.38 -20.86 -8.93
CA TYR A 347 4.11 -20.86 -10.19
C TYR A 347 3.79 -22.06 -11.07
N PHE A 348 3.71 -21.82 -12.39
CA PHE A 348 3.57 -22.88 -13.39
C PHE A 348 4.93 -23.26 -13.98
N ARG A 349 5.40 -24.48 -13.69
CA ARG A 349 6.67 -25.05 -14.20
C ARG A 349 7.92 -24.24 -13.84
N ASP A 350 7.99 -23.73 -12.62
CA ASP A 350 9.18 -23.03 -12.14
C ASP A 350 10.34 -24.02 -11.88
N PRO A 351 11.60 -23.67 -12.24
CA PRO A 351 12.76 -24.53 -12.01
C PRO A 351 12.99 -24.94 -10.55
N SER A 352 12.55 -24.13 -9.58
CA SER A 352 12.62 -24.49 -8.16
C SER A 352 11.80 -25.76 -7.85
N ILE A 353 10.64 -25.92 -8.48
CA ILE A 353 9.79 -27.09 -8.31
C ILE A 353 10.49 -28.34 -8.86
N GLU A 354 11.11 -28.24 -10.04
CA GLU A 354 11.83 -29.35 -10.67
C GLU A 354 13.01 -29.83 -9.79
N LYS A 355 13.84 -28.91 -9.27
CA LYS A 355 14.93 -29.24 -8.36
C LYS A 355 14.45 -29.93 -7.08
N GLY A 356 13.34 -29.45 -6.51
CA GLY A 356 12.77 -30.07 -5.32
C GLY A 356 12.25 -31.49 -5.59
N LEU A 357 11.64 -31.72 -6.74
CA LEU A 357 11.19 -33.05 -7.15
C LEU A 357 12.37 -34.02 -7.38
N GLU A 358 13.47 -33.54 -7.95
CA GLU A 358 14.71 -34.33 -8.09
C GLU A 358 15.28 -34.72 -6.72
N TRP A 359 15.37 -33.77 -5.79
CA TRP A 359 15.81 -34.02 -4.42
C TRP A 359 14.92 -35.06 -3.71
N VAL A 360 13.59 -34.94 -3.84
CA VAL A 360 12.64 -35.89 -3.27
C VAL A 360 12.80 -37.28 -3.85
N LYS A 361 13.02 -37.41 -5.16
CA LYS A 361 13.21 -38.71 -5.81
C LYS A 361 14.46 -39.44 -5.28
N GLU A 362 15.54 -38.71 -5.02
CA GLU A 362 16.76 -39.27 -4.45
C GLU A 362 16.55 -39.73 -2.98
N LYS A 363 15.82 -38.94 -2.19
CA LYS A 363 15.52 -39.26 -0.79
C LYS A 363 14.55 -40.41 -0.64
N TYR A 364 13.49 -40.42 -1.44
CA TYR A 364 12.47 -41.47 -1.49
C TYR A 364 13.07 -42.89 -1.60
N GLU A 365 14.07 -43.10 -2.47
CA GLU A 365 14.71 -44.42 -2.59
C GLU A 365 15.51 -44.83 -1.35
N ARG A 366 16.16 -43.87 -0.69
CA ARG A 366 16.86 -44.12 0.59
C ARG A 366 15.87 -44.39 1.71
N ASP A 367 14.81 -43.61 1.80
CA ASP A 367 13.82 -43.72 2.87
C ASP A 367 13.04 -45.04 2.77
N LYS A 368 12.82 -45.55 1.54
CA LYS A 368 12.29 -46.91 1.32
C LYS A 368 13.18 -47.99 1.92
N LEU A 369 14.51 -47.85 1.88
CA LEU A 369 15.42 -48.80 2.50
C LEU A 369 15.30 -48.76 4.02
N VAL A 370 15.19 -47.56 4.61
CA VAL A 370 15.00 -47.40 6.07
C VAL A 370 13.74 -48.10 6.56
N VAL A 371 12.62 -47.96 5.84
CA VAL A 371 11.37 -48.68 6.17
C VAL A 371 11.57 -50.19 6.16
N ARG A 372 12.27 -50.72 5.14
CA ARG A 372 12.56 -52.15 5.03
C ARG A 372 13.46 -52.67 6.13
N GLU A 373 14.49 -51.91 6.51
CA GLU A 373 15.45 -52.32 7.52
C GLU A 373 14.85 -52.27 8.93
N ASN A 374 14.17 -51.17 9.26
CA ASN A 374 13.61 -50.97 10.58
C ASN A 374 12.29 -51.72 10.80
N HIS A 375 11.62 -52.14 9.73
CA HIS A 375 10.30 -52.81 9.77
C HIS A 375 9.22 -51.97 10.47
N GLU A 376 9.30 -50.64 10.32
CA GLU A 376 8.38 -49.68 10.93
C GLU A 376 8.03 -48.58 9.92
N MET A 377 6.91 -47.88 10.13
CA MET A 377 6.58 -46.70 9.33
C MET A 377 7.62 -45.60 9.58
N TYR A 378 8.04 -44.93 8.50
CA TYR A 378 9.01 -43.85 8.57
C TYR A 378 8.40 -42.57 8.00
N PRO A 379 8.16 -41.51 8.81
CA PRO A 379 7.46 -40.31 8.34
C PRO A 379 8.14 -39.61 7.14
N PRO A 380 9.49 -39.49 7.07
CA PRO A 380 10.16 -38.96 5.87
C PRO A 380 9.80 -39.70 4.57
N TYR A 381 9.80 -41.04 4.60
CA TYR A 381 9.35 -41.86 3.47
C TYR A 381 7.92 -41.50 3.05
N VAL A 382 7.01 -41.30 4.03
CA VAL A 382 5.62 -40.96 3.75
C VAL A 382 5.50 -39.60 3.06
N TYR A 383 6.20 -38.56 3.53
CA TYR A 383 6.16 -37.24 2.89
C TYR A 383 6.78 -37.27 1.48
N ALA A 384 7.88 -37.98 1.29
CA ALA A 384 8.49 -38.17 -0.02
C ALA A 384 7.54 -38.90 -0.99
N LEU A 385 6.91 -39.99 -0.54
CA LEU A 385 5.90 -40.73 -1.30
C LEU A 385 4.70 -39.86 -1.68
N LEU A 386 4.14 -39.13 -0.70
CA LEU A 386 2.99 -38.25 -0.94
C LEU A 386 3.34 -37.13 -1.93
N THR A 387 4.56 -36.61 -1.89
CA THR A 387 5.04 -35.64 -2.88
C THR A 387 5.04 -36.24 -4.28
N LEU A 388 5.66 -37.41 -4.47
CA LEU A 388 5.73 -38.05 -5.79
C LEU A 388 4.35 -38.42 -6.34
N LEU A 389 3.41 -38.82 -5.48
CA LEU A 389 2.02 -39.06 -5.87
C LEU A 389 1.29 -37.78 -6.28
N GLU A 390 1.42 -36.70 -5.50
CA GLU A 390 0.80 -35.39 -5.77
C GLU A 390 1.23 -34.83 -7.14
N PHE A 391 2.49 -35.06 -7.52
CA PHE A 391 3.06 -34.65 -8.81
C PHE A 391 2.96 -35.72 -9.92
N ASN A 392 2.22 -36.81 -9.69
CA ASN A 392 2.02 -37.92 -10.63
C ASN A 392 3.34 -38.53 -11.17
N MET A 393 4.34 -38.68 -10.30
CA MET A 393 5.68 -39.14 -10.65
C MET A 393 5.89 -40.65 -10.45
N LEU A 394 4.89 -41.38 -9.96
CA LEU A 394 4.95 -42.83 -9.76
C LEU A 394 4.08 -43.56 -10.78
N ASN A 395 4.65 -44.62 -11.36
CA ASN A 395 3.91 -45.56 -12.22
C ASN A 395 3.17 -46.62 -11.39
N GLU A 396 2.30 -47.41 -12.03
CA GLU A 396 1.46 -48.40 -11.36
C GLU A 396 2.27 -49.53 -10.67
N THR A 397 3.43 -49.90 -11.21
CA THR A 397 4.32 -50.88 -10.58
C THR A 397 4.91 -50.32 -9.30
N GLU A 398 5.42 -49.08 -9.34
CA GLU A 398 5.96 -48.41 -8.16
C GLU A 398 4.88 -48.21 -7.09
N LYS A 399 3.65 -47.86 -7.48
CA LYS A 399 2.51 -47.78 -6.54
C LYS A 399 2.26 -49.14 -5.87
N ALA A 400 2.21 -50.23 -6.64
CA ALA A 400 2.01 -51.58 -6.10
C ALA A 400 3.12 -51.98 -5.11
N GLU A 401 4.38 -51.68 -5.43
CA GLU A 401 5.52 -51.93 -4.53
C GLU A 401 5.40 -51.18 -3.20
N ASN A 402 4.96 -49.92 -3.23
CA ASN A 402 4.76 -49.15 -2.00
C ASN A 402 3.59 -49.69 -1.16
N ILE A 403 2.50 -50.12 -1.80
CA ILE A 403 1.39 -50.78 -1.10
C ILE A 403 1.90 -52.03 -0.37
N GLU A 404 2.69 -52.86 -1.06
CA GLU A 404 3.28 -54.06 -0.47
C GLU A 404 4.22 -53.73 0.69
N LEU A 405 5.10 -52.74 0.51
CA LEU A 405 6.04 -52.30 1.55
C LEU A 405 5.32 -51.79 2.80
N ILE A 406 4.33 -50.91 2.66
CA ILE A 406 3.57 -50.40 3.80
C ILE A 406 2.85 -51.55 4.51
N LYS A 407 2.26 -52.50 3.77
CA LYS A 407 1.58 -53.65 4.37
C LYS A 407 2.54 -54.66 4.99
N SER A 408 3.81 -54.73 4.58
CA SER A 408 4.78 -55.68 5.12
C SER A 408 5.30 -55.27 6.50
N VAL A 409 5.34 -53.97 6.80
CA VAL A 409 5.79 -53.43 8.10
C VAL A 409 4.69 -53.29 9.15
N ARG A 410 3.48 -53.82 8.87
CA ARG A 410 2.42 -53.85 9.88
C ARG A 410 2.75 -54.87 10.97
N ILE A 411 2.49 -54.51 12.22
CA ILE A 411 2.63 -55.42 13.37
C ILE A 411 1.39 -56.31 13.57
N GLY A 412 0.28 -55.97 12.92
CA GLY A 412 -0.95 -56.75 12.89
C GLY A 412 -1.92 -56.18 11.85
N ILE A 413 -3.01 -56.90 11.58
CA ILE A 413 -4.01 -56.44 10.60
C ILE A 413 -4.57 -55.08 11.04
N GLY A 414 -4.38 -54.07 10.19
CA GLY A 414 -4.77 -52.68 10.45
C GLY A 414 -3.99 -51.98 11.57
N LYS A 415 -2.78 -52.45 11.92
CA LYS A 415 -1.98 -51.88 13.02
C LYS A 415 -0.54 -51.67 12.59
N TRP A 416 -0.09 -50.42 12.70
CA TRP A 416 1.30 -50.01 12.53
C TRP A 416 1.79 -49.35 13.81
N GLY A 417 3.08 -49.45 14.07
CA GLY A 417 3.67 -48.90 15.27
C GLY A 417 5.14 -49.25 15.36
N ASN A 418 5.66 -49.21 16.57
CA ASN A 418 7.07 -49.41 16.88
C ASN A 418 7.23 -50.34 18.08
N PHE A 419 8.41 -50.31 18.72
CA PHE A 419 8.70 -51.11 19.90
C PHE A 419 7.72 -50.94 21.09
N LEU A 420 6.94 -49.84 21.16
CA LEU A 420 5.89 -49.62 22.17
C LEU A 420 4.55 -50.31 21.83
N GLY A 421 4.46 -50.94 20.65
CA GLY A 421 3.26 -51.52 20.09
C GLY A 421 2.59 -50.61 19.06
N PRO A 422 1.32 -50.90 18.69
CA PRO A 422 0.57 -50.11 17.70
C PRO A 422 0.48 -48.64 18.10
N GLN A 423 0.86 -47.74 17.20
CA GLN A 423 0.81 -46.30 17.41
C GLN A 423 -0.28 -45.65 16.57
N PRO A 424 -1.08 -44.74 17.15
CA PRO A 424 -2.11 -44.00 16.40
C PRO A 424 -1.52 -43.20 15.24
N TYR A 425 -0.38 -42.53 15.46
CA TYR A 425 0.32 -41.73 14.45
C TYR A 425 0.77 -42.58 13.25
N ASP A 426 1.51 -43.67 13.49
CA ASP A 426 2.00 -44.55 12.43
C ASP A 426 0.87 -45.22 11.66
N THR A 427 -0.20 -45.60 12.36
CA THR A 427 -1.40 -46.18 11.73
C THR A 427 -2.13 -45.14 10.86
N ALA A 428 -2.21 -43.89 11.29
CA ALA A 428 -2.78 -42.81 10.50
C ALA A 428 -1.96 -42.52 9.23
N LEU A 429 -0.63 -42.49 9.35
CA LEU A 429 0.26 -42.37 8.19
C LEU A 429 0.06 -43.52 7.20
N ALA A 430 -0.04 -44.77 7.68
CA ALA A 430 -0.29 -45.92 6.82
C ALA A 430 -1.64 -45.81 6.08
N ILE A 431 -2.71 -45.38 6.75
CA ILE A 431 -4.01 -45.12 6.11
C ILE A 431 -3.87 -44.05 5.02
N LYS A 432 -3.25 -42.90 5.33
CA LYS A 432 -3.05 -41.79 4.38
C LYS A 432 -2.28 -42.26 3.15
N SER A 433 -1.17 -42.98 3.34
CA SER A 433 -0.36 -43.50 2.24
C SER A 433 -1.11 -44.52 1.39
N LEU A 434 -1.81 -45.49 2.01
CA LEU A 434 -2.57 -46.51 1.27
C LEU A 434 -3.72 -45.88 0.46
N LEU A 435 -4.47 -44.94 1.04
CA LEU A 435 -5.51 -44.21 0.32
C LEU A 435 -4.93 -43.39 -0.84
N ALA A 436 -3.83 -42.67 -0.63
CA ALA A 436 -3.16 -41.90 -1.67
C ALA A 436 -2.60 -42.78 -2.80
N LEU A 437 -2.20 -44.01 -2.50
CA LEU A 437 -1.79 -45.04 -3.47
C LEU A 437 -2.96 -45.65 -4.25
N GLY A 438 -4.21 -45.30 -3.91
CA GLY A 438 -5.42 -45.80 -4.58
C GLY A 438 -5.98 -47.09 -3.99
N VAL A 439 -5.53 -47.51 -2.80
CA VAL A 439 -6.15 -48.64 -2.10
C VAL A 439 -7.59 -48.27 -1.71
N PRO A 440 -8.59 -49.11 -2.06
CA PRO A 440 -9.98 -48.83 -1.75
C PRO A 440 -10.22 -48.61 -0.25
N SER A 441 -11.08 -47.66 0.12
CA SER A 441 -11.39 -47.36 1.51
C SER A 441 -11.97 -48.56 2.28
N ASN A 442 -12.57 -49.54 1.60
CA ASN A 442 -13.11 -50.77 2.19
C ASN A 442 -12.06 -51.89 2.36
N ASP A 443 -10.77 -51.64 2.06
CA ASP A 443 -9.68 -52.59 2.30
C ASP A 443 -9.67 -53.04 3.78
N THR A 444 -9.36 -54.32 3.99
CA THR A 444 -9.42 -54.94 5.31
C THR A 444 -8.48 -54.25 6.29
N ASP A 445 -7.27 -53.88 5.88
CA ASP A 445 -6.33 -53.20 6.77
C ASP A 445 -6.82 -51.80 7.13
N ILE A 446 -7.35 -51.04 6.16
CA ILE A 446 -7.88 -49.68 6.37
C ILE A 446 -9.08 -49.69 7.33
N GLN A 447 -10.04 -50.58 7.11
CA GLN A 447 -11.23 -50.67 7.96
C GLN A 447 -10.91 -51.16 9.38
N ARG A 448 -9.94 -52.07 9.51
CA ARG A 448 -9.45 -52.52 10.82
C ARG A 448 -8.67 -51.43 11.55
N ALA A 449 -7.88 -50.64 10.83
CA ALA A 449 -7.17 -49.49 11.36
C ALA A 449 -8.14 -48.42 11.87
N LYS A 450 -9.14 -48.04 11.06
CA LYS A 450 -10.25 -47.15 11.48
C LYS A 450 -10.91 -47.65 12.76
N SER A 451 -11.33 -48.92 12.75
CA SER A 451 -12.03 -49.52 13.90
C SER A 451 -11.18 -49.49 15.17
N TRP A 452 -9.88 -49.74 15.03
CA TRP A 452 -8.94 -49.71 16.16
C TRP A 452 -8.75 -48.29 16.70
N LEU A 453 -8.48 -47.30 15.83
CA LEU A 453 -8.28 -45.90 16.22
C LEU A 453 -9.50 -45.34 16.99
N LEU A 454 -10.72 -45.61 16.52
CA LEU A 454 -11.97 -45.19 17.18
C LEU A 454 -12.28 -45.95 18.49
N SER A 455 -11.65 -47.12 18.68
CA SER A 455 -11.85 -47.93 19.89
C SER A 455 -10.98 -47.49 21.06
N ILE A 456 -9.79 -46.94 20.79
CA ILE A 456 -8.79 -46.62 21.82
C ILE A 456 -8.92 -45.18 22.36
N SER A 457 -9.69 -44.32 21.71
CA SER A 457 -9.95 -42.95 22.18
C SER A 457 -11.42 -42.57 22.00
N LYS A 458 -11.89 -41.64 22.84
CA LYS A 458 -13.17 -40.91 22.73
C LYS A 458 -12.97 -39.38 22.69
N THR A 459 -11.72 -38.93 22.66
CA THR A 459 -11.24 -37.53 22.70
C THR A 459 -10.08 -37.39 21.69
N GLY A 460 -8.99 -36.68 21.97
CA GLY A 460 -7.79 -36.75 21.10
C GLY A 460 -7.02 -38.08 21.21
N TRP A 461 -5.97 -38.23 20.41
CA TRP A 461 -4.99 -39.33 20.48
C TRP A 461 -3.62 -38.84 20.95
N GLY A 462 -2.88 -39.71 21.64
CA GLY A 462 -1.48 -39.51 22.01
C GLY A 462 -0.69 -40.81 21.82
N THR A 463 0.50 -40.92 22.39
CA THR A 463 1.28 -42.18 22.36
C THR A 463 0.49 -43.31 23.03
N TYR A 464 0.40 -44.45 22.35
CA TYR A 464 -0.30 -45.62 22.88
C TYR A 464 0.71 -46.67 23.32
N VAL A 465 0.72 -47.00 24.60
CA VAL A 465 1.61 -48.02 25.16
C VAL A 465 0.83 -49.31 25.29
N SER A 466 1.25 -50.35 24.56
CA SER A 466 0.62 -51.66 24.60
C SER A 466 1.64 -52.71 24.98
N THR A 467 1.53 -53.23 26.20
CA THR A 467 2.31 -54.39 26.66
C THR A 467 1.44 -55.64 26.67
N GLY A 468 2.05 -56.82 26.88
CA GLY A 468 1.29 -58.07 27.03
C GLY A 468 0.35 -58.11 28.25
N PHE A 469 0.45 -57.16 29.18
CA PHE A 469 -0.29 -57.16 30.44
C PHE A 469 -1.26 -55.97 30.59
N TYR A 470 -0.98 -54.84 29.95
CA TYR A 470 -1.80 -53.65 30.02
C TYR A 470 -1.63 -52.79 28.77
N SER A 471 -2.65 -51.97 28.49
CA SER A 471 -2.60 -50.94 27.46
C SER A 471 -3.17 -49.63 27.97
N TYR A 472 -2.49 -48.52 27.70
CA TYR A 472 -2.97 -47.18 28.03
C TYR A 472 -2.50 -46.16 26.99
N MET A 473 -3.22 -45.05 26.89
CA MET A 473 -2.86 -43.91 26.06
C MET A 473 -2.32 -42.79 26.96
N LEU A 474 -1.18 -42.21 26.58
CA LEU A 474 -0.71 -40.96 27.18
C LEU A 474 -1.70 -39.82 26.86
N PRO A 475 -1.63 -38.68 27.59
CA PRO A 475 -2.47 -37.52 27.30
C PRO A 475 -2.48 -37.19 25.80
N PRO A 476 -3.66 -36.93 25.22
CA PRO A 476 -3.74 -36.60 23.81
C PRO A 476 -2.95 -35.35 23.41
N GLU A 477 -2.39 -35.38 22.21
CA GLU A 477 -1.63 -34.29 21.60
C GLU A 477 -2.35 -33.82 20.34
N VAL A 478 -2.33 -32.51 20.08
CA VAL A 478 -3.00 -31.93 18.90
C VAL A 478 -2.36 -32.44 17.61
N SER A 479 -1.04 -32.55 17.53
CA SER A 479 -0.35 -33.03 16.32
C SER A 479 -0.75 -34.46 15.93
N VAL A 480 -0.76 -35.39 16.90
CA VAL A 480 -1.18 -36.79 16.69
C VAL A 480 -2.67 -36.86 16.35
N THR A 481 -3.49 -36.08 17.05
CA THR A 481 -4.93 -36.02 16.81
C THR A 481 -5.27 -35.51 15.41
N LEU A 482 -4.58 -34.46 14.93
CA LEU A 482 -4.75 -33.95 13.58
C LEU A 482 -4.38 -35.00 12.54
N GLU A 483 -3.25 -35.69 12.71
CA GLU A 483 -2.83 -36.75 11.79
C GLU A 483 -3.88 -37.87 11.68
N VAL A 484 -4.40 -38.32 12.84
CA VAL A 484 -5.44 -39.34 12.90
C VAL A 484 -6.74 -38.86 12.27
N LEU A 485 -7.20 -37.65 12.59
CA LEU A 485 -8.45 -37.11 12.05
C LEU A 485 -8.37 -36.87 10.54
N GLU A 486 -7.24 -36.37 10.02
CA GLU A 486 -7.01 -36.23 8.59
C GLU A 486 -7.07 -37.58 7.86
N ALA A 487 -6.52 -38.64 8.46
CA ALA A 487 -6.56 -40.00 7.91
C ALA A 487 -7.97 -40.60 7.95
N LEU A 488 -8.74 -40.31 9.01
CA LEU A 488 -10.09 -40.84 9.22
C LEU A 488 -11.18 -40.06 8.48
N ALA A 489 -10.98 -38.78 8.18
CA ALA A 489 -11.95 -37.91 7.53
C ALA A 489 -12.55 -38.49 6.22
N PRO A 490 -11.78 -39.07 5.29
CA PRO A 490 -12.35 -39.65 4.06
C PRO A 490 -13.05 -41.01 4.25
N ILE A 491 -12.92 -41.66 5.42
CA ILE A 491 -13.39 -43.04 5.65
C ILE A 491 -14.33 -43.18 6.86
N SER A 492 -14.69 -42.07 7.50
CA SER A 492 -15.55 -42.03 8.69
C SER A 492 -16.71 -41.07 8.51
N THR A 493 -17.80 -41.35 9.21
CA THR A 493 -18.96 -40.45 9.29
C THR A 493 -18.66 -39.29 10.22
N LYS A 494 -19.39 -38.17 10.07
CA LYS A 494 -19.27 -37.03 10.97
C LYS A 494 -19.57 -37.44 12.41
N GLU A 495 -20.58 -38.29 12.61
CA GLU A 495 -21.01 -38.78 13.93
C GLU A 495 -19.92 -39.60 14.64
N GLU A 496 -19.15 -40.41 13.89
CA GLU A 496 -18.01 -41.15 14.44
C GLU A 496 -16.87 -40.21 14.89
N LEU A 497 -16.68 -39.08 14.21
CA LEU A 497 -15.60 -38.13 14.49
C LEU A 497 -15.98 -37.01 15.47
N GLU A 498 -17.28 -36.78 15.67
CA GLU A 498 -17.82 -35.65 16.44
C GLU A 498 -17.19 -35.49 17.85
N PRO A 499 -17.01 -36.54 18.68
CA PRO A 499 -16.36 -36.38 19.99
C PRO A 499 -14.91 -35.90 19.89
N HIS A 500 -14.22 -36.32 18.84
CA HIS A 500 -12.81 -36.01 18.60
C HIS A 500 -12.64 -34.59 18.03
N LEU A 501 -13.57 -34.17 17.16
CA LEU A 501 -13.65 -32.78 16.66
C LEU A 501 -13.95 -31.80 17.80
N LYS A 502 -14.86 -32.16 18.71
CA LYS A 502 -15.14 -31.34 19.90
C LYS A 502 -13.92 -31.20 20.80
N TRP A 503 -13.19 -32.30 21.04
CA TRP A 503 -11.94 -32.23 21.80
C TRP A 503 -10.93 -31.29 21.13
N LEU A 504 -10.79 -31.34 19.80
CA LEU A 504 -9.89 -30.44 19.07
C LEU A 504 -10.33 -28.96 19.20
N ILE A 505 -11.63 -28.67 19.14
CA ILE A 505 -12.15 -27.31 19.37
C ILE A 505 -11.83 -26.82 20.80
N GLU A 506 -11.95 -27.68 21.80
CA GLU A 506 -11.60 -27.37 23.20
C GLU A 506 -10.09 -27.09 23.39
N GLN A 507 -9.24 -27.59 22.49
CA GLN A 507 -7.80 -27.32 22.48
C GLN A 507 -7.44 -25.95 21.88
N ARG A 508 -8.38 -25.21 21.29
CA ARG A 508 -8.12 -23.83 20.86
C ARG A 508 -7.69 -22.98 22.06
N THR A 509 -6.57 -22.30 21.94
CA THR A 509 -6.00 -21.43 22.96
C THR A 509 -6.68 -20.06 22.98
N ASP A 510 -6.41 -19.27 24.01
CA ASP A 510 -7.02 -17.93 24.17
C ASP A 510 -6.51 -16.92 23.13
N ASP A 511 -5.32 -17.14 22.56
CA ASP A 511 -4.81 -16.33 21.44
C ASP A 511 -5.46 -16.70 20.10
N GLY A 512 -6.35 -17.71 20.07
CA GLY A 512 -7.10 -18.11 18.88
C GLY A 512 -6.44 -19.20 18.04
N GLY A 513 -5.23 -19.63 18.39
CA GLY A 513 -4.48 -20.69 17.70
C GLY A 513 -4.59 -22.08 18.34
N TRP A 514 -3.69 -22.98 17.93
CA TRP A 514 -3.51 -24.31 18.49
C TRP A 514 -2.03 -24.60 18.79
N ALA A 515 -1.76 -25.01 20.02
CA ALA A 515 -0.47 -25.59 20.44
C ALA A 515 -0.52 -27.13 20.39
N ASN A 516 0.62 -27.82 20.55
CA ASN A 516 0.60 -29.28 20.62
C ASN A 516 -0.09 -29.77 21.89
N ILE A 517 0.16 -29.08 23.02
CA ILE A 517 -0.51 -29.28 24.30
C ILE A 517 -0.99 -27.92 24.81
N LYS A 518 -2.31 -27.71 24.88
CA LYS A 518 -2.91 -26.44 25.35
C LYS A 518 -2.45 -26.09 26.77
N GLU A 519 -2.58 -27.03 27.70
CA GLU A 519 -2.12 -26.87 29.09
C GLU A 519 -1.62 -28.21 29.61
N HIS A 520 -0.42 -28.23 30.18
CA HIS A 520 0.14 -29.43 30.76
C HIS A 520 -0.05 -29.44 32.29
N TYR A 521 -0.66 -30.52 32.80
CA TYR A 521 -0.87 -30.75 34.24
C TYR A 521 -0.15 -32.03 34.68
N LEU A 522 0.60 -31.95 35.78
CA LEU A 522 1.21 -33.11 36.43
C LEU A 522 0.56 -33.30 37.81
N LEU A 523 -0.07 -34.45 38.05
CA LEU A 523 -0.80 -34.75 39.31
C LEU A 523 -1.83 -33.67 39.70
N GLY A 524 -2.49 -33.06 38.72
CA GLY A 524 -3.47 -31.98 38.93
C GLY A 524 -2.88 -30.59 39.14
N VAL A 525 -1.55 -30.44 39.06
CA VAL A 525 -0.85 -29.16 39.17
C VAL A 525 -0.46 -28.65 37.79
N PHE A 526 -0.93 -27.45 37.44
CA PHE A 526 -0.55 -26.75 36.21
C PHE A 526 0.98 -26.60 36.15
N GLN A 527 1.59 -27.04 35.04
CA GLN A 527 3.02 -26.96 34.83
C GLN A 527 3.36 -25.79 33.91
N TYR A 528 2.87 -25.84 32.68
CA TYR A 528 3.11 -24.83 31.66
C TYR A 528 2.02 -24.88 30.59
N LYS A 529 1.95 -23.81 29.81
CA LYS A 529 1.10 -23.64 28.62
C LYS A 529 2.02 -23.46 27.43
N GLU A 530 1.79 -24.21 26.35
CA GLU A 530 2.56 -24.05 25.12
C GLU A 530 2.00 -22.91 24.27
N GLU A 531 2.86 -22.33 23.43
CA GLU A 531 2.46 -21.34 22.44
C GLU A 531 1.86 -22.03 21.20
N SER A 532 0.91 -21.34 20.58
CA SER A 532 0.28 -21.79 19.34
C SER A 532 1.27 -21.78 18.18
N THR A 533 1.25 -22.81 17.34
CA THR A 533 2.08 -22.87 16.13
C THR A 533 1.24 -22.64 14.89
N VAL A 534 1.85 -22.06 13.85
CA VAL A 534 1.18 -21.79 12.57
C VAL A 534 0.75 -23.11 11.91
N GLU A 535 1.61 -24.13 11.90
CA GLU A 535 1.29 -25.46 11.36
C GLU A 535 0.01 -26.04 11.98
N LEU A 536 -0.06 -26.14 13.31
CA LEU A 536 -1.18 -26.80 13.98
C LEU A 536 -2.45 -25.96 13.85
N THR A 537 -2.33 -24.64 13.92
CA THR A 537 -3.45 -23.71 13.78
C THR A 537 -4.10 -23.82 12.40
N ILE A 538 -3.31 -23.76 11.32
CA ILE A 538 -3.83 -23.87 9.95
C ILE A 538 -4.41 -25.27 9.71
N ARG A 539 -3.69 -26.34 10.09
CA ARG A 539 -4.18 -27.72 9.90
C ARG A 539 -5.49 -27.99 10.66
N ALA A 540 -5.58 -27.53 11.91
CA ALA A 540 -6.82 -27.65 12.69
C ALA A 540 -7.97 -26.89 12.04
N THR A 541 -7.73 -25.66 11.59
CA THR A 541 -8.73 -24.81 10.93
C THR A 541 -9.26 -25.44 9.65
N GLU A 542 -8.37 -25.90 8.77
CA GLU A 542 -8.71 -26.55 7.50
C GLU A 542 -9.47 -27.87 7.71
N LEU A 543 -9.09 -28.64 8.73
CA LEU A 543 -9.80 -29.87 9.08
C LEU A 543 -11.20 -29.57 9.62
N LEU A 544 -11.31 -28.64 10.57
CA LEU A 544 -12.58 -28.26 11.22
C LEU A 544 -13.58 -27.65 10.22
N ALA A 545 -13.10 -26.84 9.27
CA ALA A 545 -13.92 -26.26 8.21
C ALA A 545 -14.64 -27.34 7.38
N LYS A 546 -13.99 -28.47 7.09
CA LYS A 546 -14.61 -29.62 6.36
C LYS A 546 -15.80 -30.23 7.09
N PHE A 547 -15.91 -30.03 8.41
CA PHE A 547 -17.01 -30.53 9.22
C PHE A 547 -18.01 -29.44 9.65
N GLY A 548 -17.88 -28.22 9.11
CA GLY A 548 -18.80 -27.10 9.33
C GLY A 548 -18.43 -26.17 10.49
N TYR A 549 -17.19 -26.23 10.97
CA TYR A 549 -16.66 -25.33 12.00
C TYR A 549 -15.65 -24.38 11.33
N ASP A 550 -16.08 -23.20 10.90
CA ASP A 550 -15.27 -22.27 10.12
C ASP A 550 -14.61 -21.20 11.01
N TYR A 551 -13.28 -21.22 11.08
CA TYR A 551 -12.45 -20.24 11.80
C TYR A 551 -11.49 -19.48 10.87
N ARG A 552 -11.68 -19.56 9.55
CA ARG A 552 -10.68 -19.08 8.58
C ARG A 552 -10.43 -17.57 8.67
N GLU A 553 -11.48 -16.76 8.85
CA GLU A 553 -11.35 -15.31 9.02
C GLU A 553 -10.64 -14.95 10.35
N ASP A 554 -10.98 -15.62 11.45
CA ASP A 554 -10.30 -15.42 12.74
C ASP A 554 -8.80 -15.74 12.63
N VAL A 555 -8.49 -16.84 11.95
CA VAL A 555 -7.12 -17.35 11.80
C VAL A 555 -6.33 -16.53 10.80
N LEU A 556 -6.96 -15.96 9.77
CA LEU A 556 -6.32 -14.98 8.90
C LEU A 556 -5.81 -13.80 9.72
N ASN A 557 -6.67 -13.22 10.55
CA ASN A 557 -6.30 -12.10 11.41
C ASN A 557 -5.18 -12.48 12.39
N TRP A 558 -5.27 -13.66 13.01
CA TRP A 558 -4.21 -14.17 13.90
C TRP A 558 -2.88 -14.39 13.17
N LEU A 559 -2.92 -14.85 11.92
CA LEU A 559 -1.74 -15.15 11.11
C LEU A 559 -0.98 -13.88 10.72
N MET A 560 -1.66 -12.75 10.51
CA MET A 560 -1.02 -11.47 10.14
C MET A 560 0.07 -11.04 11.13
N ASP A 561 -0.09 -11.35 12.42
CA ASP A 561 0.89 -11.03 13.46
C ASP A 561 2.06 -12.04 13.54
N LYS A 562 2.12 -13.03 12.65
CA LYS A 562 3.12 -14.11 12.63
C LYS A 562 4.11 -14.02 11.47
N GLU A 563 4.11 -12.91 10.73
CA GLU A 563 5.08 -12.64 9.68
C GLU A 563 6.41 -12.14 10.26
N HIS A 564 7.52 -12.69 9.79
CA HIS A 564 8.86 -12.24 10.11
C HIS A 564 9.82 -12.47 8.94
N ASN A 565 10.41 -11.40 8.40
CA ASN A 565 11.28 -11.43 7.22
C ASN A 565 10.63 -12.16 6.03
N ASP A 566 9.38 -11.80 5.71
CA ASP A 566 8.56 -12.33 4.61
C ASP A 566 8.20 -13.83 4.71
N LEU A 567 8.63 -14.50 5.78
CA LEU A 567 8.26 -15.86 6.14
C LEU A 567 7.23 -15.84 7.29
N TRP A 568 6.46 -16.92 7.41
CA TRP A 568 5.42 -17.05 8.44
C TRP A 568 5.80 -18.11 9.46
N GLY A 569 5.59 -17.79 10.73
CA GLY A 569 5.93 -18.66 11.86
C GLY A 569 7.44 -18.89 11.99
N ASP A 570 7.82 -20.00 12.62
CA ASP A 570 9.22 -20.27 12.99
C ASP A 570 9.91 -21.25 12.02
N THR A 571 9.14 -21.86 11.12
CA THR A 571 9.59 -22.97 10.26
C THR A 571 9.16 -22.81 8.82
N ILE A 572 9.85 -23.49 7.90
CA ILE A 572 9.43 -23.51 6.49
C ILE A 572 8.08 -24.22 6.31
N VAL A 573 7.75 -25.16 7.19
CA VAL A 573 6.44 -25.82 7.19
C VAL A 573 5.33 -24.82 7.51
N ASP A 574 5.55 -23.95 8.51
CA ASP A 574 4.64 -22.86 8.86
C ASP A 574 4.43 -21.92 7.67
N SER A 575 5.53 -21.46 7.04
CA SER A 575 5.50 -20.58 5.88
C SER A 575 4.79 -21.19 4.67
N ALA A 576 5.04 -22.48 4.38
CA ALA A 576 4.39 -23.17 3.29
C ALA A 576 2.88 -23.36 3.54
N LEU A 577 2.49 -23.70 4.76
CA LEU A 577 1.07 -23.82 5.14
C LEU A 577 0.36 -22.46 5.14
N ALA A 578 1.03 -21.40 5.62
CA ALA A 578 0.55 -20.03 5.52
C ALA A 578 0.35 -19.63 4.06
N THR A 579 1.30 -19.90 3.17
CA THR A 579 1.17 -19.64 1.73
C THR A 579 -0.07 -20.32 1.15
N LEU A 580 -0.28 -21.61 1.46
CA LEU A 580 -1.47 -22.36 1.04
C LEU A 580 -2.76 -21.75 1.60
N PHE A 581 -2.75 -21.31 2.86
CA PHE A 581 -3.89 -20.69 3.52
C PHE A 581 -4.24 -19.33 2.91
N LEU A 582 -3.24 -18.46 2.73
CA LEU A 582 -3.37 -17.13 2.13
C LEU A 582 -3.89 -17.19 0.69
N SER A 583 -3.58 -18.25 -0.06
CA SER A 583 -4.09 -18.44 -1.43
C SER A 583 -5.62 -18.51 -1.53
N GLN A 584 -6.31 -18.71 -0.41
CA GLN A 584 -7.77 -18.76 -0.34
C GLN A 584 -8.42 -17.37 -0.21
N PHE A 585 -7.63 -16.31 0.05
CA PHE A 585 -8.12 -14.97 0.32
C PHE A 585 -7.79 -14.00 -0.81
N LYS A 586 -8.65 -13.01 -0.99
CA LYS A 586 -8.41 -11.89 -1.91
C LYS A 586 -7.83 -10.72 -1.13
N PHE A 587 -6.57 -10.38 -1.42
CA PHE A 587 -5.91 -9.20 -0.86
C PHE A 587 -5.97 -8.06 -1.86
N ILE A 588 -6.76 -7.05 -1.53
CA ILE A 588 -6.85 -5.81 -2.30
C ILE A 588 -6.05 -4.77 -1.54
N PRO A 589 -4.91 -4.29 -2.08
CA PRO A 589 -4.13 -3.27 -1.40
C PRO A 589 -4.95 -2.00 -1.25
N LYS A 590 -4.66 -1.21 -0.21
CA LYS A 590 -5.30 0.09 -0.06
C LYS A 590 -5.05 0.92 -1.32
N ILE A 591 -6.09 1.60 -1.78
CA ILE A 591 -6.08 2.43 -2.98
C ILE A 591 -6.92 3.67 -2.73
N ASN A 592 -6.41 4.82 -3.17
CA ASN A 592 -7.09 6.11 -3.12
C ASN A 592 -7.29 6.67 -4.54
N LEU A 593 -8.00 7.80 -4.65
CA LEU A 593 -8.30 8.39 -5.94
C LEU A 593 -7.05 8.92 -6.67
N TYR A 594 -6.06 9.40 -5.91
CA TYR A 594 -4.80 9.91 -6.45
C TYR A 594 -4.00 8.81 -7.16
N ASP A 595 -3.98 7.59 -6.61
CA ASP A 595 -3.33 6.43 -7.24
C ASP A 595 -3.88 6.17 -8.65
N VAL A 596 -5.19 6.34 -8.85
CA VAL A 596 -5.83 6.08 -10.15
C VAL A 596 -5.55 7.21 -11.13
N ILE A 597 -5.78 8.47 -10.74
CA ILE A 597 -5.67 9.61 -11.66
C ILE A 597 -4.23 9.84 -12.14
N ARG A 598 -3.24 9.55 -11.29
CA ARG A 598 -1.82 9.66 -11.64
C ARG A 598 -1.43 8.70 -12.75
N LEU A 599 -2.06 7.52 -12.83
CA LEU A 599 -1.75 6.49 -13.83
C LEU A 599 -2.46 6.70 -15.17
N ILE A 600 -3.50 7.54 -15.23
CA ILE A 600 -4.23 7.82 -16.47
C ILE A 600 -3.33 8.25 -17.65
N PRO A 601 -2.38 9.20 -17.49
CA PRO A 601 -1.53 9.62 -18.62
C PRO A 601 -0.44 8.58 -18.98
N GLU A 602 -0.14 7.65 -18.08
CA GLU A 602 0.95 6.67 -18.26
C GLU A 602 0.47 5.31 -18.75
N GLN A 603 -0.76 4.91 -18.39
CA GLN A 603 -1.31 3.59 -18.64
C GLN A 603 -2.58 3.65 -19.48
N LYS A 604 -2.90 2.55 -20.16
CA LYS A 604 -4.12 2.47 -20.97
C LYS A 604 -5.35 2.25 -20.10
N PHE A 605 -6.32 3.15 -20.19
CA PHE A 605 -7.65 3.01 -19.59
C PHE A 605 -8.75 2.80 -20.64
N TYR A 606 -9.78 2.05 -20.24
CA TYR A 606 -11.02 1.85 -20.98
C TYR A 606 -12.16 2.55 -20.26
N VAL A 607 -12.94 3.35 -20.97
CA VAL A 607 -14.20 3.91 -20.44
C VAL A 607 -15.30 2.89 -20.69
N VAL A 608 -15.86 2.34 -19.63
CA VAL A 608 -16.91 1.34 -19.69
C VAL A 608 -18.18 1.84 -19.02
N TYR A 609 -19.32 1.36 -19.49
CA TYR A 609 -20.62 1.80 -18.98
C TYR A 609 -21.62 0.65 -18.84
N THR A 610 -22.50 0.78 -17.85
CA THR A 610 -23.69 -0.07 -17.68
C THR A 610 -24.92 0.60 -18.31
N ASP A 611 -25.94 -0.20 -18.64
CA ASP A 611 -27.21 0.25 -19.23
C ASP A 611 -27.07 1.15 -20.48
N ASP A 612 -27.85 2.22 -20.56
CA ASP A 612 -27.93 3.19 -21.67
C ASP A 612 -27.02 4.42 -21.46
N ARG A 613 -25.96 4.31 -20.64
CA ARG A 613 -25.04 5.43 -20.31
C ARG A 613 -23.99 5.73 -21.40
N ASN A 614 -24.13 5.16 -22.61
CA ASN A 614 -23.17 5.28 -23.71
C ASN A 614 -22.87 6.75 -24.09
N SER A 615 -23.92 7.58 -24.21
CA SER A 615 -23.76 8.99 -24.61
C SER A 615 -22.93 9.76 -23.57
N THR A 616 -23.19 9.53 -22.28
CA THR A 616 -22.46 10.15 -21.17
C THR A 616 -21.01 9.67 -21.15
N ALA A 617 -20.78 8.37 -21.34
CA ALA A 617 -19.45 7.78 -21.43
C ALA A 617 -18.63 8.35 -22.61
N GLN A 618 -19.26 8.64 -23.75
CA GLN A 618 -18.57 9.29 -24.88
C GLN A 618 -18.08 10.70 -24.54
N GLN A 619 -18.89 11.47 -23.82
CA GLN A 619 -18.52 12.82 -23.37
C GLN A 619 -17.41 12.73 -22.32
N VAL A 620 -17.56 11.87 -21.30
CA VAL A 620 -16.52 11.64 -20.28
C VAL A 620 -15.19 11.23 -20.91
N LYS A 621 -15.21 10.31 -21.88
CA LYS A 621 -14.02 9.93 -22.66
C LYS A 621 -13.39 11.16 -23.33
N ALA A 622 -14.17 11.98 -24.01
CA ALA A 622 -13.67 13.18 -24.70
C ALA A 622 -13.04 14.19 -23.71
N SER A 623 -13.66 14.40 -22.55
CA SER A 623 -13.12 15.26 -21.49
C SER A 623 -11.79 14.72 -20.96
N ILE A 624 -11.69 13.43 -20.68
CA ILE A 624 -10.47 12.79 -20.16
C ILE A 624 -9.35 12.77 -21.20
N ASP A 625 -9.64 12.40 -22.44
CA ASP A 625 -8.67 12.45 -23.54
C ASP A 625 -8.08 13.85 -23.69
N LYS A 626 -8.93 14.88 -23.59
CA LYS A 626 -8.50 16.29 -23.63
C LYS A 626 -7.66 16.68 -22.41
N LEU A 627 -8.08 16.31 -21.20
CA LEU A 627 -7.44 16.73 -19.94
C LEU A 627 -6.09 16.05 -19.70
N PHE A 628 -5.96 14.79 -20.10
CA PHE A 628 -4.77 13.97 -19.87
C PHE A 628 -3.96 13.69 -21.13
N GLU A 629 -4.36 14.26 -22.28
CA GLU A 629 -3.70 14.06 -23.57
C GLU A 629 -3.63 12.57 -23.97
N THR A 630 -4.71 11.83 -23.71
CA THR A 630 -4.81 10.37 -23.95
C THR A 630 -5.71 10.03 -25.14
N ASN A 631 -5.75 8.75 -25.51
CA ASN A 631 -6.69 8.23 -26.50
C ASN A 631 -7.31 6.92 -25.99
N MET A 632 -8.30 7.07 -25.11
CA MET A 632 -8.99 5.95 -24.49
C MET A 632 -9.90 5.23 -25.46
N THR A 633 -10.27 4.00 -25.11
CA THR A 633 -11.29 3.22 -25.83
C THR A 633 -12.58 3.20 -25.01
N ILE A 634 -13.73 3.18 -25.67
CA ILE A 634 -15.05 3.08 -25.03
C ILE A 634 -15.74 1.79 -25.41
N GLU A 635 -16.33 1.10 -24.44
CA GLU A 635 -17.08 -0.13 -24.66
C GLU A 635 -18.19 -0.34 -23.63
N LYS A 636 -19.18 -1.18 -23.97
CA LYS A 636 -20.21 -1.59 -23.01
C LYS A 636 -19.60 -2.60 -22.05
N PHE A 637 -19.89 -2.49 -20.75
CA PHE A 637 -19.34 -3.39 -19.75
C PHE A 637 -19.74 -4.85 -20.03
N GLN A 638 -18.73 -5.74 -20.11
CA GLN A 638 -18.90 -7.20 -20.26
C GLN A 638 -18.20 -7.99 -19.15
N GLY A 639 -17.45 -7.32 -18.29
CA GLY A 639 -16.57 -7.91 -17.26
C GLY A 639 -15.25 -7.15 -17.18
N PHE A 640 -14.53 -7.32 -16.07
CA PHE A 640 -13.17 -6.82 -15.92
C PHE A 640 -12.17 -7.85 -16.47
N GLY A 641 -11.19 -7.40 -17.24
CA GLY A 641 -10.04 -8.18 -17.68
C GLY A 641 -8.73 -7.53 -17.25
N ASP A 642 -7.64 -7.88 -17.93
CA ASP A 642 -6.29 -7.36 -17.66
C ASP A 642 -6.08 -5.94 -18.22
N ALA A 643 -6.79 -4.97 -17.63
CA ALA A 643 -6.72 -3.57 -18.01
C ALA A 643 -7.19 -2.63 -16.89
N ASN A 644 -7.01 -1.32 -17.12
CA ASN A 644 -7.54 -0.27 -16.26
C ASN A 644 -8.86 0.28 -16.81
N TYR A 645 -9.78 0.69 -15.91
CA TYR A 645 -11.15 1.03 -16.27
C TYR A 645 -11.64 2.32 -15.62
N ILE A 646 -12.47 3.06 -16.34
CA ILE A 646 -13.31 4.13 -15.80
C ILE A 646 -14.76 3.70 -16.02
N VAL A 647 -15.48 3.42 -14.95
CA VAL A 647 -16.75 2.69 -14.98
C VAL A 647 -17.90 3.64 -14.64
N LEU A 648 -18.77 3.92 -15.61
CA LEU A 648 -20.00 4.69 -15.37
C LEU A 648 -21.15 3.73 -15.05
N ALA A 649 -21.69 3.82 -13.83
CA ALA A 649 -22.62 2.83 -13.29
C ALA A 649 -23.68 3.42 -12.35
N ASP A 650 -24.73 2.65 -12.05
CA ASP A 650 -25.65 2.92 -10.93
C ASP A 650 -25.10 2.37 -9.61
N PHE A 651 -25.59 2.87 -8.48
CA PHE A 651 -25.08 2.54 -7.13
C PHE A 651 -25.28 1.07 -6.73
N GLY A 652 -26.08 0.31 -7.47
CA GLY A 652 -26.33 -1.12 -7.22
C GLY A 652 -25.66 -2.08 -8.22
N ASP A 653 -24.92 -1.56 -9.20
CA ASP A 653 -24.35 -2.39 -10.27
C ASP A 653 -23.10 -3.17 -9.82
N PHE A 654 -22.43 -2.72 -8.77
CA PHE A 654 -21.16 -3.29 -8.29
C PHE A 654 -21.10 -3.35 -6.75
N GLU A 655 -20.56 -4.44 -6.20
CA GLU A 655 -20.23 -4.54 -4.78
C GLU A 655 -18.83 -3.97 -4.51
N ILE A 656 -18.73 -2.74 -4.02
CA ILE A 656 -17.44 -2.03 -3.89
C ILE A 656 -16.41 -2.74 -3.02
N LYS A 657 -16.84 -3.50 -2.00
CA LYS A 657 -15.93 -4.28 -1.14
C LYS A 657 -15.05 -5.26 -1.94
N ASP A 658 -15.49 -5.69 -3.12
CA ASP A 658 -14.75 -6.64 -3.98
C ASP A 658 -13.62 -5.97 -4.77
N TYR A 659 -13.56 -4.64 -4.77
CA TYR A 659 -12.58 -3.83 -5.51
C TYR A 659 -11.87 -2.80 -4.63
N ASN A 660 -12.48 -2.39 -3.51
CA ASN A 660 -11.92 -1.52 -2.49
C ASN A 660 -12.65 -1.77 -1.15
N PRO A 661 -12.14 -2.68 -0.29
CA PRO A 661 -12.78 -3.00 0.99
C PRO A 661 -12.68 -1.87 2.02
N TYR A 662 -11.86 -0.84 1.77
CA TYR A 662 -11.67 0.30 2.67
C TYR A 662 -12.73 1.39 2.50
N VAL A 663 -13.50 1.35 1.41
CA VAL A 663 -14.61 2.28 1.16
C VAL A 663 -15.94 1.56 1.34
N LYS A 664 -16.74 2.03 2.30
CA LYS A 664 -18.08 1.48 2.56
C LYS A 664 -19.12 2.29 1.80
N LEU A 665 -19.69 1.69 0.76
CA LEU A 665 -20.84 2.22 0.03
C LEU A 665 -22.08 1.38 0.35
N GLU A 666 -23.08 1.98 1.02
CA GLU A 666 -24.37 1.35 1.27
C GLU A 666 -25.51 2.15 0.64
N VAL A 667 -26.45 1.46 0.01
CA VAL A 667 -27.66 2.07 -0.57
C VAL A 667 -28.88 1.62 0.22
N LYS A 668 -29.63 2.56 0.79
CA LYS A 668 -30.88 2.30 1.52
C LYS A 668 -31.97 3.23 1.01
N ASN A 669 -32.93 2.68 0.28
CA ASN A 669 -34.04 3.42 -0.33
C ASN A 669 -33.55 4.55 -1.25
N ASP A 670 -33.83 5.82 -0.91
CA ASP A 670 -33.43 7.02 -1.66
C ASP A 670 -32.16 7.69 -1.08
N THR A 671 -31.46 6.99 -0.18
CA THR A 671 -30.28 7.50 0.53
C THR A 671 -29.07 6.60 0.28
N ILE A 672 -27.92 7.21 0.06
CA ILE A 672 -26.62 6.52 0.00
C ILE A 672 -25.78 6.89 1.21
N TYR A 673 -25.00 5.94 1.70
CA TYR A 673 -24.04 6.14 2.76
C TYR A 673 -22.64 5.83 2.24
N VAL A 674 -21.75 6.83 2.28
CA VAL A 674 -20.34 6.67 1.89
C VAL A 674 -19.48 6.88 3.14
N ASN A 675 -18.78 5.83 3.58
CA ASN A 675 -18.04 5.81 4.85
C ASN A 675 -18.88 6.27 6.07
N GLY A 676 -20.18 5.98 6.03
CA GLY A 676 -21.14 6.33 7.08
C GLY A 676 -21.74 7.74 7.00
N LYS A 677 -21.26 8.62 6.08
CA LYS A 677 -21.89 9.92 5.80
C LYS A 677 -23.09 9.75 4.85
N GLU A 678 -24.14 10.52 5.10
CA GLU A 678 -25.43 10.41 4.42
C GLU A 678 -25.55 11.39 3.23
N TYR A 679 -25.99 10.88 2.07
CA TYR A 679 -26.27 11.68 0.88
C TYR A 679 -27.55 11.21 0.17
N SER A 680 -28.16 12.11 -0.61
CA SER A 680 -29.35 11.79 -1.40
C SER A 680 -28.98 11.16 -2.75
N ILE A 681 -29.56 10.00 -3.07
CA ILE A 681 -29.25 9.31 -4.33
C ILE A 681 -29.70 10.09 -5.58
N LYS A 682 -30.61 11.07 -5.41
CA LYS A 682 -31.28 11.76 -6.53
C LYS A 682 -30.43 12.88 -7.15
N ASN A 683 -29.44 13.36 -6.44
CA ASN A 683 -28.65 14.54 -6.82
C ASN A 683 -27.16 14.39 -6.48
N THR A 684 -26.69 13.16 -6.29
CA THR A 684 -25.30 12.90 -5.91
C THR A 684 -24.63 11.99 -6.94
N VAL A 685 -23.41 12.38 -7.31
CA VAL A 685 -22.44 11.57 -8.07
C VAL A 685 -21.31 11.19 -7.11
N VAL A 686 -20.87 9.94 -7.14
CA VAL A 686 -19.77 9.47 -6.28
C VAL A 686 -18.67 8.84 -7.13
N LEU A 687 -17.43 9.28 -6.92
CA LEU A 687 -16.24 8.70 -7.52
C LEU A 687 -15.49 7.87 -6.47
N ILE A 688 -15.24 6.60 -6.76
CA ILE A 688 -14.56 5.65 -5.85
C ILE A 688 -13.43 4.94 -6.61
N PRO A 689 -12.21 4.87 -6.06
CA PRO A 689 -11.13 4.08 -6.64
C PRO A 689 -11.33 2.60 -6.31
N GLY A 690 -10.92 1.73 -7.21
CA GLY A 690 -10.92 0.28 -7.02
C GLY A 690 -9.76 -0.39 -7.73
N LYS A 691 -9.53 -1.64 -7.42
CA LYS A 691 -8.44 -2.42 -7.99
C LYS A 691 -8.89 -3.86 -8.27
N THR A 692 -8.50 -4.37 -9.43
CA THR A 692 -8.57 -5.80 -9.76
C THR A 692 -7.22 -6.46 -9.46
N GLU A 693 -7.07 -7.75 -9.73
CA GLU A 693 -5.78 -8.43 -9.60
C GLU A 693 -4.67 -7.76 -10.44
N THR A 694 -5.02 -7.14 -11.57
CA THR A 694 -4.07 -6.68 -12.59
C THR A 694 -4.19 -5.20 -12.95
N GLY A 695 -5.25 -4.51 -12.52
CA GLY A 695 -5.58 -3.17 -13.01
C GLY A 695 -6.32 -2.27 -12.02
N TYR A 696 -6.40 -1.00 -12.38
CA TYR A 696 -7.00 0.08 -11.59
C TYR A 696 -8.39 0.44 -12.13
N ILE A 697 -9.30 0.80 -11.24
CA ILE A 697 -10.67 1.17 -11.57
C ILE A 697 -10.99 2.54 -10.96
N LEU A 698 -11.60 3.42 -11.74
CA LEU A 698 -12.34 4.58 -11.24
C LEU A 698 -13.83 4.33 -11.44
N PHE A 699 -14.56 4.06 -10.36
CA PHE A 699 -16.02 3.99 -10.42
C PHE A 699 -16.62 5.39 -10.40
N VAL A 700 -17.61 5.63 -11.25
CA VAL A 700 -18.41 6.86 -11.33
C VAL A 700 -19.87 6.46 -11.16
N PHE A 701 -20.36 6.53 -9.92
CA PHE A 701 -21.73 6.16 -9.57
C PHE A 701 -22.67 7.34 -9.64
N TYR A 702 -23.78 7.15 -10.36
CA TYR A 702 -24.86 8.12 -10.41
C TYR A 702 -26.16 7.47 -10.90
N ARG A 703 -27.28 8.02 -10.41
CA ARG A 703 -28.61 7.64 -10.88
C ARG A 703 -28.92 8.28 -12.23
N LYS A 704 -29.65 7.57 -13.09
CA LYS A 704 -30.11 8.07 -14.38
C LYS A 704 -30.81 9.43 -14.23
N GLY A 705 -30.45 10.40 -15.08
CA GLY A 705 -30.93 11.79 -15.00
C GLY A 705 -29.88 12.78 -14.51
N LEU A 706 -28.76 12.32 -13.95
CA LEU A 706 -27.61 13.15 -13.56
C LEU A 706 -26.50 13.18 -14.62
N ASP A 707 -26.80 12.77 -15.85
CA ASP A 707 -25.84 12.68 -16.96
C ASP A 707 -25.10 14.02 -17.21
N ASN A 708 -25.84 15.14 -17.20
CA ASN A 708 -25.26 16.48 -17.37
C ASN A 708 -24.36 16.89 -16.21
N VAL A 709 -24.64 16.41 -14.98
CA VAL A 709 -23.80 16.64 -13.80
C VAL A 709 -22.46 15.92 -13.96
N VAL A 710 -22.49 14.67 -14.40
CA VAL A 710 -21.27 13.89 -14.67
C VAL A 710 -20.45 14.54 -15.77
N ILE A 711 -21.06 14.93 -16.88
CA ILE A 711 -20.36 15.61 -17.99
C ILE A 711 -19.69 16.90 -17.49
N LYS A 712 -20.43 17.75 -16.79
CA LYS A 712 -19.91 19.01 -16.25
C LYS A 712 -18.77 18.81 -15.25
N LEU A 713 -18.87 17.79 -14.39
CA LEU A 713 -17.81 17.42 -13.45
C LEU A 713 -16.51 17.06 -14.19
N PHE A 714 -16.59 16.19 -15.20
CA PHE A 714 -15.41 15.79 -15.97
C PHE A 714 -14.87 16.94 -16.85
N ASP A 715 -15.73 17.82 -17.38
CA ASP A 715 -15.30 19.00 -18.13
C ASP A 715 -14.66 20.10 -17.27
N SER A 716 -14.96 20.13 -15.97
CA SER A 716 -14.41 21.13 -15.04
C SER A 716 -12.90 21.01 -14.82
N GLY A 717 -12.34 19.83 -15.09
CA GLY A 717 -10.95 19.47 -14.82
C GLY A 717 -10.61 19.24 -13.34
N LEU A 718 -11.58 19.30 -12.42
CA LEU A 718 -11.44 18.85 -11.03
C LEU A 718 -10.91 17.40 -10.95
N VAL A 719 -11.28 16.57 -11.92
CA VAL A 719 -10.87 15.16 -12.03
C VAL A 719 -9.36 14.95 -12.19
N LYS A 720 -8.56 15.99 -12.50
CA LYS A 720 -7.09 15.88 -12.50
C LYS A 720 -6.46 15.95 -11.11
N TYR A 721 -7.23 16.34 -10.10
CA TYR A 721 -6.75 16.56 -8.73
C TYR A 721 -7.59 15.76 -7.73
N LEU A 722 -8.06 14.58 -8.14
CA LEU A 722 -8.76 13.69 -7.24
C LEU A 722 -7.82 13.17 -6.17
N LYS A 723 -8.29 13.22 -4.92
CA LYS A 723 -7.60 12.74 -3.73
C LYS A 723 -8.60 12.12 -2.75
N GLY A 724 -8.11 11.47 -1.73
CA GLY A 724 -8.89 10.79 -0.71
C GLY A 724 -9.43 9.44 -1.15
N ASP A 725 -10.21 8.85 -0.27
CA ASP A 725 -10.86 7.55 -0.45
C ASP A 725 -12.06 7.61 -1.42
N ALA A 726 -12.75 8.75 -1.49
CA ALA A 726 -13.86 8.97 -2.43
C ALA A 726 -14.12 10.47 -2.65
N LEU A 727 -14.73 10.82 -3.78
CA LEU A 727 -15.25 12.15 -4.05
C LEU A 727 -16.77 12.08 -4.17
N VAL A 728 -17.46 12.91 -3.40
CA VAL A 728 -18.91 13.07 -3.48
C VAL A 728 -19.22 14.43 -4.09
N VAL A 729 -20.00 14.45 -5.18
CA VAL A 729 -20.47 15.68 -5.84
C VAL A 729 -21.97 15.77 -5.72
N SER A 730 -22.45 16.81 -5.04
CA SER A 730 -23.87 17.09 -4.90
C SER A 730 -24.31 18.21 -5.84
N TYR A 731 -25.48 18.05 -6.46
CA TYR A 731 -26.09 19.01 -7.38
C TYR A 731 -27.32 19.68 -6.75
N GLU A 732 -27.38 20.99 -6.86
CA GLU A 732 -28.56 21.80 -6.55
C GLU A 732 -28.68 22.93 -7.58
N ASP A 733 -29.78 22.94 -8.35
CA ASP A 733 -30.10 24.00 -9.32
C ASP A 733 -30.46 25.30 -8.59
N LYS A 734 -29.46 26.17 -8.34
CA LYS A 734 -29.62 27.37 -7.50
C LYS A 734 -30.38 28.46 -8.24
N ASN A 735 -30.15 28.59 -9.55
CA ASN A 735 -30.72 29.65 -10.38
C ASN A 735 -32.06 29.26 -11.05
N ARG A 736 -32.42 27.97 -11.00
CA ARG A 736 -33.66 27.38 -11.53
C ARG A 736 -33.82 27.50 -13.04
N ASP A 737 -32.71 27.53 -13.78
CA ASP A 737 -32.73 27.58 -15.24
C ASP A 737 -32.71 26.19 -15.91
N GLY A 738 -32.52 25.12 -15.11
CA GLY A 738 -32.44 23.75 -15.58
C GLY A 738 -31.17 23.41 -16.35
N ILE A 739 -30.17 24.29 -16.35
CA ILE A 739 -28.82 24.09 -16.88
C ILE A 739 -27.91 23.74 -15.70
N VAL A 740 -26.99 22.80 -15.90
CA VAL A 740 -26.01 22.46 -14.86
C VAL A 740 -24.78 23.35 -15.03
N ASP A 741 -24.55 24.26 -14.09
CA ASP A 741 -23.29 25.01 -14.00
C ASP A 741 -22.38 24.55 -12.85
N LEU A 742 -21.12 24.99 -12.85
CA LEU A 742 -20.17 24.66 -11.79
C LEU A 742 -20.63 25.20 -10.43
N ASP A 743 -21.29 26.35 -10.41
CA ASP A 743 -21.82 26.96 -9.20
C ASP A 743 -22.96 26.15 -8.56
N ASP A 744 -23.61 25.26 -9.32
CA ASP A 744 -24.64 24.33 -8.86
C ASP A 744 -24.05 23.06 -8.24
N LEU A 745 -22.74 22.84 -8.36
CA LEU A 745 -22.04 21.66 -7.88
C LEU A 745 -21.29 21.96 -6.58
N THR A 746 -21.37 21.02 -5.65
CA THR A 746 -20.56 21.02 -4.42
C THR A 746 -19.76 19.73 -4.36
N ALA A 747 -18.43 19.85 -4.33
CA ALA A 747 -17.51 18.73 -4.24
C ALA A 747 -17.04 18.54 -2.78
N GLU A 748 -17.10 17.31 -2.29
CA GLU A 748 -16.59 16.91 -0.97
C GLU A 748 -15.65 15.71 -1.14
N PHE A 749 -14.38 15.90 -0.81
CA PHE A 749 -13.40 14.83 -0.73
C PHE A 749 -13.49 14.12 0.62
N LEU A 750 -13.61 12.79 0.60
CA LEU A 750 -13.63 11.94 1.79
C LEU A 750 -12.27 11.28 1.94
N GLY A 751 -11.73 11.19 3.16
CA GLY A 751 -10.45 10.54 3.46
C GLY A 751 -10.39 9.97 4.86
#